data_AF-A0A261SSA2-F1
#
_entry.id   AF-A0A261SSA2-F1
#
_cell.length_a   1.000
_cell.length_b   1.000
_cell.length_c   1.000
_cell.angle_alpha   90.00
_cell.angle_beta   90.00
_cell.angle_gamma   90.00
#
_symmetry.space_group_name_H-M   'P 1'
#
loop_
_entity.id
_entity.type
_entity.pdbx_description
1 polymer ?
#
loop_
_entity_poly.entity_id
_entity_poly.type
_entity_poly.pdbx_seq_one_letter_code
_entity_poly.pdbx_strand_id
1 'polypeptide(L)'
;MTNPAAFSARPRSPRRGLLPRLLCAALLAAPAAVPSLAHAFDIGEAITAARLSGYPIDPREARVGGTPGRDGATVVGRYANLLYVYRFEGAAGQARQVLRSQPLVMPLEQLGGQPDTAQEIGLLGPFPADQSYWVEYRPRGAGSDTVQAFLVRADGSVMRVQADVAGLTLYVPVQWNDEARAQALAASRPRLPPRLEPVTRDPHKIRFVPEPAIDAPAELARLHAAVAQTDRKDRARFIAGLDAMTRLLAQVDIRAIDPGLADPATLTRLNDYGFWLAEARRPASAVAVLDEVLWRAPERRPALLNRGDAYVQLQQAATTPEARHYNLVMAQEDYRSYCGRMLAQGETIPSNIAQRLVATLGVASLDAASCVPHRTLHDAAASGDASALGRAIAQGIAPDDLDAKGLTPLAHAVMRARPATVEALLRAGARLDAVRGSPLLARALPPSNAPALTPEHYAVARLLIGAGADVEARDSDQNTLLMQRARYNNKNRATLEFLLEQGADANARNKRGESVLQAALTSADTRWLAEALVARGANVDSAYISAYYGDRPVWITPLLETLRSHPGELAPGKTPRPPANLDFLLQHGADVSVGGLGAPDKQVPRNGLEAALESAAMYASPDLISTLRAHAKAPHAPLTARPLQRVLANWNTARGRAASDPAAWQPVLAQWRATAEAMVTAGVALRDPRSTDASARGNLPPLALPWLPDELYAAWLAAGADPAERAGYEIRENHGMQWPAALPLVNMVVAGEQGKVALLLPEVAQMVRTPALCGKAVADVAAWQVALDGPLSPPQAQVQRQVLDAARAVPECDLDQTAGVAGYANSRARDLLARNGTPWP
;
A
#
# COMPACT_ATOMS: atom_id res chain seq x y z
N MET A 1 -17.46 -17.87 64.48
CA MET A 1 -18.69 -18.47 63.90
C MET A 1 -18.81 -17.94 62.48
N THR A 2 -18.88 -18.70 61.38
CA THR A 2 -18.79 -20.16 61.11
C THR A 2 -18.35 -20.35 59.64
N ASN A 3 -17.65 -21.46 59.32
CA ASN A 3 -17.15 -21.86 57.98
C ASN A 3 -18.21 -22.74 57.24
N PRO A 4 -18.07 -23.33 56.01
CA PRO A 4 -16.88 -23.80 55.25
C PRO A 4 -16.85 -23.27 53.77
N ALA A 5 -15.99 -23.63 52.80
CA ALA A 5 -15.14 -24.80 52.49
C ALA A 5 -13.97 -24.36 51.55
N ALA A 6 -13.13 -25.17 50.87
CA ALA A 6 -12.98 -26.63 50.69
C ALA A 6 -11.46 -26.99 50.49
N PHE A 7 -11.10 -28.09 49.80
CA PHE A 7 -9.71 -28.52 49.55
C PHE A 7 -9.57 -29.48 48.35
N SER A 8 -8.31 -29.77 47.96
CA SER A 8 -7.76 -30.92 47.16
C SER A 8 -7.30 -30.63 45.71
N ALA A 9 -6.35 -31.35 45.09
CA ALA A 9 -5.09 -32.05 45.47
C ALA A 9 -4.49 -32.67 44.16
N ARG A 10 -3.28 -32.33 43.66
CA ARG A 10 -1.92 -32.84 44.03
C ARG A 10 -1.62 -34.31 43.58
N PRO A 11 -0.34 -34.79 43.53
CA PRO A 11 0.98 -34.15 43.23
C PRO A 11 2.13 -35.09 42.66
N ARG A 12 3.40 -34.60 42.72
CA ARG A 12 4.70 -35.32 43.01
C ARG A 12 5.36 -36.19 41.91
N SER A 13 6.67 -36.51 41.94
CA SER A 13 7.94 -35.87 42.43
C SER A 13 9.16 -36.77 42.06
N PRO A 14 10.45 -36.32 42.13
CA PRO A 14 11.60 -37.00 41.49
C PRO A 14 12.53 -37.83 42.42
N ARG A 15 13.43 -38.67 41.86
CA ARG A 15 14.83 -38.90 42.35
C ARG A 15 15.70 -39.80 41.42
N ARG A 16 17.01 -39.85 41.71
CA ARG A 16 18.14 -40.41 40.94
C ARG A 16 18.39 -41.92 41.17
N GLY A 17 19.08 -42.60 40.23
CA GLY A 17 20.08 -43.63 40.58
C GLY A 17 20.32 -44.83 39.63
N LEU A 18 21.57 -44.97 39.16
CA LEU A 18 22.32 -46.21 38.84
C LEU A 18 21.97 -47.11 37.61
N LEU A 19 23.02 -47.36 36.80
CA LEU A 19 23.28 -48.49 35.88
C LEU A 19 23.70 -49.77 36.69
N PRO A 20 23.90 -51.01 36.12
CA PRO A 20 24.00 -51.41 34.69
C PRO A 20 23.37 -52.78 34.26
N ARG A 21 23.55 -53.12 32.97
CA ARG A 21 23.80 -54.48 32.36
C ARG A 21 22.67 -55.53 32.07
N LEU A 22 22.66 -55.93 30.78
CA LEU A 22 22.58 -57.31 30.20
C LEU A 22 21.24 -58.04 29.95
N LEU A 23 20.88 -58.07 28.65
CA LEU A 23 20.55 -59.22 27.76
C LEU A 23 19.34 -60.17 27.98
N CYS A 24 18.75 -60.50 26.82
CA CYS A 24 17.91 -61.66 26.45
C CYS A 24 16.38 -61.68 26.70
N ALA A 25 15.66 -61.28 25.63
CA ALA A 25 14.64 -62.06 24.91
C ALA A 25 13.42 -62.68 25.65
N ALA A 26 12.22 -62.23 25.28
CA ALA A 26 11.22 -63.07 24.58
C ALA A 26 10.08 -62.25 23.94
N LEU A 27 9.55 -62.75 22.83
CA LEU A 27 8.45 -62.22 22.03
C LEU A 27 7.14 -61.97 22.80
N LEU A 28 6.51 -60.81 22.58
CA LEU A 28 5.05 -60.70 22.42
C LEU A 28 4.74 -59.59 21.39
N ALA A 29 3.87 -59.89 20.43
CA ALA A 29 3.51 -58.96 19.36
C ALA A 29 2.43 -57.98 19.81
N ALA A 30 2.61 -56.70 19.45
CA ALA A 30 1.59 -55.66 19.53
C ALA A 30 1.60 -54.89 18.19
N PRO A 31 0.45 -54.36 17.72
CA PRO A 31 0.29 -53.94 16.33
C PRO A 31 1.13 -52.71 15.99
N ALA A 32 1.55 -52.62 14.73
CA ALA A 32 2.28 -51.47 14.21
C ALA A 32 1.46 -50.19 14.42
N ALA A 33 1.98 -49.29 15.25
CA ALA A 33 1.43 -47.95 15.38
C ALA A 33 1.57 -47.24 14.04
N VAL A 34 0.44 -46.80 13.47
CA VAL A 34 0.44 -45.92 12.30
C VAL A 34 1.20 -44.65 12.67
N PRO A 35 2.32 -44.31 11.98
CA PRO A 35 3.04 -43.09 12.28
C PRO A 35 2.16 -41.89 11.98
N SER A 36 2.07 -40.96 12.93
CA SER A 36 1.28 -39.75 12.77
C SER A 36 1.80 -38.91 11.60
N LEU A 37 0.88 -38.40 10.78
CA LEU A 37 1.13 -37.52 9.64
C LEU A 37 1.60 -36.11 10.10
N ALA A 38 2.79 -36.07 10.69
CA ALA A 38 3.46 -34.87 11.18
C ALA A 38 4.94 -34.85 10.76
N HIS A 39 5.27 -35.41 9.59
CA HIS A 39 6.43 -34.94 8.84
C HIS A 39 5.98 -33.69 8.08
N ALA A 40 6.36 -32.53 8.59
CA ALA A 40 6.39 -31.32 7.76
C ALA A 40 7.40 -31.60 6.64
N PHE A 41 6.91 -31.88 5.43
CA PHE A 41 7.77 -32.11 4.27
C PHE A 41 8.66 -30.88 4.08
N ASP A 42 9.97 -31.05 4.20
CA ASP A 42 10.90 -30.01 3.77
C ASP A 42 10.87 -29.95 2.24
N ILE A 43 9.94 -29.14 1.76
CA ILE A 43 9.78 -28.80 0.36
C ILE A 43 11.09 -28.25 -0.22
N GLY A 44 11.97 -27.65 0.59
CA GLY A 44 13.31 -27.24 0.18
C GLY A 44 14.23 -28.40 -0.14
N GLU A 45 14.14 -29.52 0.57
CA GLU A 45 14.93 -30.74 0.29
C GLU A 45 14.42 -31.45 -0.97
N ALA A 46 13.11 -31.60 -1.12
CA ALA A 46 12.47 -32.14 -2.33
C ALA A 46 12.74 -31.28 -3.59
N ILE A 47 12.83 -29.96 -3.42
CA ILE A 47 13.22 -29.00 -4.47
C ILE A 47 14.72 -29.02 -4.76
N THR A 48 15.55 -29.28 -3.76
CA THR A 48 16.99 -29.47 -3.95
C THR A 48 17.28 -30.77 -4.69
N ALA A 49 16.46 -31.81 -4.48
CA ALA A 49 16.46 -33.01 -5.32
C ALA A 49 15.96 -32.72 -6.75
N ALA A 50 14.97 -31.85 -6.92
CA ALA A 50 14.52 -31.34 -8.23
C ALA A 50 15.48 -30.31 -8.88
N ARG A 51 16.77 -30.28 -8.50
CA ARG A 51 17.80 -29.47 -9.16
C ARG A 51 18.07 -29.99 -10.57
N LEU A 52 17.34 -29.43 -11.53
CA LEU A 52 17.56 -29.59 -12.97
C LEU A 52 18.82 -28.86 -13.49
N SER A 53 19.68 -28.39 -12.58
CA SER A 53 21.01 -27.82 -12.82
C SER A 53 21.91 -28.29 -11.69
N GLY A 54 23.00 -29.00 -12.02
CA GLY A 54 24.07 -29.32 -11.06
C GLY A 54 24.93 -28.11 -10.65
N TYR A 55 24.67 -26.94 -11.23
CA TYR A 55 25.45 -25.72 -11.02
C TYR A 55 24.85 -24.83 -9.90
N PRO A 56 25.70 -24.16 -9.08
CA PRO A 56 25.28 -23.07 -8.21
C PRO A 56 24.47 -21.98 -8.92
N ILE A 57 23.43 -21.49 -8.22
CA ILE A 57 22.62 -20.33 -8.63
C ILE A 57 23.52 -19.07 -8.59
N ASP A 58 23.48 -18.25 -9.63
CA ASP A 58 24.23 -16.99 -9.66
C ASP A 58 23.67 -16.02 -8.59
N PRO A 59 24.50 -15.30 -7.81
CA PRO A 59 24.03 -14.26 -6.88
C PRO A 59 23.11 -13.18 -7.49
N ARG A 60 23.14 -13.00 -8.82
CA ARG A 60 22.24 -12.18 -9.64
C ARG A 60 20.87 -12.84 -9.86
N GLU A 61 20.82 -14.16 -10.06
CA GLU A 61 19.60 -14.97 -10.14
C GLU A 61 18.91 -15.10 -8.77
N ALA A 62 19.69 -15.07 -7.68
CA ALA A 62 19.22 -15.12 -6.31
C ALA A 62 18.50 -13.83 -5.82
N ARG A 63 18.33 -12.81 -6.67
CA ARG A 63 17.61 -11.56 -6.35
C ARG A 63 16.81 -11.06 -7.55
N VAL A 64 15.49 -11.30 -7.56
CA VAL A 64 14.57 -10.74 -8.56
C VAL A 64 14.31 -9.25 -8.29
N GLY A 65 15.25 -8.40 -8.70
CA GLY A 65 15.08 -6.96 -8.70
C GLY A 65 14.01 -6.54 -9.71
N GLY A 66 12.96 -5.84 -9.25
CA GLY A 66 11.91 -5.27 -10.11
C GLY A 66 10.48 -5.68 -9.77
N THR A 67 10.26 -6.62 -8.84
CA THR A 67 8.92 -6.91 -8.31
C THR A 67 8.77 -6.33 -6.90
N PRO A 68 7.80 -5.43 -6.62
CA PRO A 68 7.62 -4.87 -5.29
C PRO A 68 7.39 -5.95 -4.21
N GLY A 69 8.12 -5.84 -3.09
CA GLY A 69 7.93 -6.68 -1.90
C GLY A 69 8.48 -8.11 -1.97
N ARG A 70 9.59 -8.35 -2.68
CA ARG A 70 10.18 -9.70 -2.88
C ARG A 70 11.70 -9.80 -2.71
N ASP A 71 12.26 -8.98 -1.82
CA ASP A 71 13.65 -9.17 -1.38
C ASP A 71 13.79 -10.54 -0.69
N GLY A 72 14.76 -11.36 -1.11
CA GLY A 72 14.98 -12.72 -0.57
C GLY A 72 14.34 -13.87 -1.35
N ALA A 73 13.83 -13.64 -2.57
CA ALA A 73 13.31 -14.72 -3.42
C ALA A 73 14.41 -15.73 -3.83
N THR A 74 14.22 -17.02 -3.50
CA THR A 74 15.13 -18.13 -3.83
C THR A 74 14.66 -18.87 -5.08
N VAL A 75 15.58 -19.20 -6.00
CA VAL A 75 15.29 -20.10 -7.15
C VAL A 75 15.09 -21.52 -6.64
N VAL A 76 14.02 -22.17 -7.09
CA VAL A 76 13.51 -23.45 -6.57
C VAL A 76 13.04 -24.42 -7.68
N GLY A 77 13.49 -24.25 -8.91
CA GLY A 77 13.15 -25.11 -10.04
C GLY A 77 13.40 -24.43 -11.38
N ARG A 78 13.50 -25.21 -12.47
CA ARG A 78 13.89 -24.69 -13.79
C ARG A 78 13.34 -25.52 -14.96
N TYR A 79 13.08 -24.92 -16.12
CA TYR A 79 12.89 -25.64 -17.39
C TYR A 79 13.75 -25.03 -18.51
N ALA A 80 14.62 -25.87 -19.10
CA ALA A 80 15.61 -25.51 -20.14
C ALA A 80 16.36 -24.20 -19.80
N ASN A 81 16.67 -23.37 -20.80
CA ASN A 81 17.16 -21.99 -20.59
C ASN A 81 16.04 -20.96 -20.36
N LEU A 82 14.78 -21.39 -20.19
CA LEU A 82 13.59 -20.54 -20.44
C LEU A 82 12.78 -20.17 -19.19
N LEU A 83 12.71 -21.02 -18.16
CA LEU A 83 11.83 -20.81 -17.00
C LEU A 83 12.54 -21.08 -15.66
N TYR A 84 12.33 -20.18 -14.70
CA TYR A 84 12.68 -20.36 -13.28
C TYR A 84 11.44 -20.30 -12.37
N VAL A 85 11.46 -21.14 -11.34
CA VAL A 85 10.50 -21.12 -10.22
C VAL A 85 11.12 -20.38 -9.05
N TYR A 86 10.38 -19.47 -8.40
CA TYR A 86 10.86 -18.70 -7.25
C TYR A 86 9.99 -18.89 -6.01
N ARG A 87 10.63 -18.99 -4.84
CA ARG A 87 10.02 -19.03 -3.50
C ARG A 87 10.39 -17.78 -2.72
N PHE A 88 9.41 -17.07 -2.18
CA PHE A 88 9.61 -16.02 -1.17
C PHE A 88 8.54 -16.12 -0.07
N GLU A 89 8.88 -15.62 1.13
CA GLU A 89 7.92 -15.50 2.23
C GLU A 89 7.11 -14.21 2.06
N GLY A 90 5.78 -14.32 2.09
CA GLY A 90 4.92 -13.15 2.19
C GLY A 90 4.93 -12.56 3.60
N ALA A 91 4.48 -11.31 3.75
CA ALA A 91 4.44 -10.57 5.02
C ALA A 91 3.58 -11.18 6.15
N ALA A 92 3.02 -12.38 5.94
CA ALA A 92 2.22 -13.16 6.90
C ALA A 92 2.77 -14.59 7.11
N GLY A 93 4.03 -14.86 6.75
CA GLY A 93 4.68 -16.18 6.89
C GLY A 93 4.18 -17.26 5.91
N GLN A 94 3.21 -16.95 5.05
CA GLN A 94 2.80 -17.84 3.97
C GLN A 94 3.77 -17.71 2.79
N ALA A 95 4.38 -18.83 2.41
CA ALA A 95 5.17 -18.92 1.18
C ALA A 95 4.26 -18.67 -0.03
N ARG A 96 4.63 -17.69 -0.87
CA ARG A 96 3.98 -17.47 -2.17
C ARG A 96 4.96 -17.82 -3.28
N GLN A 97 4.52 -18.65 -4.20
CA GLN A 97 5.27 -19.01 -5.40
C GLN A 97 4.82 -18.12 -6.54
N VAL A 98 5.78 -17.59 -7.32
CA VAL A 98 5.47 -16.92 -8.58
C VAL A 98 6.44 -17.39 -9.65
N LEU A 99 5.87 -17.74 -10.80
CA LEU A 99 6.55 -18.24 -11.98
C LEU A 99 6.75 -17.07 -12.94
N ARG A 100 7.99 -16.55 -13.04
CA ARG A 100 8.38 -15.63 -14.12
C ARG A 100 9.89 -15.47 -14.17
N SER A 101 10.48 -15.90 -15.28
CA SER A 101 11.79 -15.44 -15.73
C SER A 101 11.73 -15.16 -17.22
N GLN A 102 12.57 -14.23 -17.69
CA GLN A 102 12.98 -14.26 -19.09
C GLN A 102 14.05 -15.36 -19.27
N PRO A 103 14.30 -15.82 -20.51
CA PRO A 103 15.38 -16.75 -20.78
C PRO A 103 16.74 -16.18 -20.36
N LEU A 104 17.65 -17.05 -19.92
CA LEU A 104 19.00 -16.66 -19.47
C LEU A 104 19.82 -15.94 -20.54
N VAL A 105 19.61 -16.33 -21.80
CA VAL A 105 20.52 -15.99 -22.92
C VAL A 105 19.84 -15.10 -23.97
N MET A 106 18.51 -14.93 -23.94
CA MET A 106 17.75 -14.39 -25.07
C MET A 106 16.46 -13.66 -24.67
N PRO A 107 16.16 -12.48 -25.25
CA PRO A 107 14.83 -11.89 -25.17
C PRO A 107 13.79 -12.74 -25.91
N LEU A 108 12.61 -12.91 -25.30
CA LEU A 108 11.47 -13.66 -25.88
C LEU A 108 11.03 -13.12 -27.26
N GLU A 109 11.29 -11.84 -27.53
CA GLU A 109 11.01 -11.20 -28.83
C GLU A 109 11.70 -11.89 -30.00
N GLN A 110 12.91 -12.44 -29.79
CA GLN A 110 13.69 -13.12 -30.84
C GLN A 110 13.20 -14.55 -31.14
N LEU A 111 12.30 -15.08 -30.32
CA LEU A 111 11.58 -16.34 -30.59
C LEU A 111 10.21 -16.10 -31.26
N GLY A 112 9.93 -14.86 -31.68
CA GLY A 112 8.65 -14.46 -32.29
C GLY A 112 7.53 -14.16 -31.28
N GLY A 113 7.83 -14.14 -29.98
CA GLY A 113 6.86 -13.84 -28.93
C GLY A 113 6.81 -12.35 -28.57
N GLN A 114 5.65 -11.72 -28.67
CA GLN A 114 5.43 -10.37 -28.12
C GLN A 114 5.72 -10.37 -26.60
N PRO A 115 6.53 -9.43 -26.07
CA PRO A 115 6.98 -9.44 -24.68
C PRO A 115 5.87 -9.17 -23.66
N ASP A 116 4.71 -8.68 -24.11
CA ASP A 116 3.54 -8.36 -23.29
C ASP A 116 2.50 -9.50 -23.22
N THR A 117 2.85 -10.70 -23.70
CA THR A 117 2.00 -11.88 -23.46
C THR A 117 2.11 -12.31 -22.00
N ALA A 118 1.16 -11.85 -21.19
CA ALA A 118 0.87 -12.41 -19.87
C ALA A 118 0.42 -13.87 -20.03
N GLN A 119 1.40 -14.77 -20.03
CA GLN A 119 1.24 -16.22 -20.04
C GLN A 119 0.79 -16.68 -18.66
N GLU A 120 -0.27 -17.47 -18.59
CA GLU A 120 -0.70 -18.10 -17.33
C GLU A 120 0.12 -19.38 -17.16
N ILE A 121 0.95 -19.42 -16.11
CA ILE A 121 1.71 -20.60 -15.72
C ILE A 121 1.13 -21.11 -14.40
N GLY A 122 0.60 -22.33 -14.39
CA GLY A 122 0.04 -22.98 -13.22
C GLY A 122 0.97 -24.08 -12.72
N LEU A 123 1.30 -24.09 -11.43
CA LEU A 123 1.94 -25.24 -10.78
C LEU A 123 0.89 -26.04 -10.02
N LEU A 124 0.84 -27.34 -10.29
CA LEU A 124 0.10 -28.31 -9.48
C LEU A 124 1.13 -29.30 -8.91
N GLY A 125 1.17 -29.46 -7.59
CA GLY A 125 2.06 -30.41 -6.90
C GLY A 125 2.73 -29.84 -5.64
N PRO A 126 3.56 -30.63 -4.94
CA PRO A 126 3.89 -32.02 -5.26
C PRO A 126 2.69 -32.95 -5.11
N PHE A 127 2.61 -33.98 -5.95
CA PHE A 127 1.58 -35.00 -5.83
C PHE A 127 2.08 -36.18 -4.97
N PRO A 128 1.42 -36.50 -3.83
CA PRO A 128 1.96 -37.47 -2.88
C PRO A 128 2.17 -38.90 -3.43
N ALA A 129 1.39 -39.29 -4.44
CA ALA A 129 1.37 -40.66 -4.96
C ALA A 129 2.59 -41.02 -5.85
N ASP A 130 3.16 -40.05 -6.56
CA ASP A 130 4.27 -40.26 -7.50
C ASP A 130 5.45 -39.28 -7.31
N GLN A 131 5.39 -38.45 -6.25
CA GLN A 131 6.41 -37.46 -5.89
C GLN A 131 6.78 -36.51 -7.05
N SER A 132 5.83 -36.27 -7.95
CA SER A 132 6.03 -35.46 -9.15
C SER A 132 5.40 -34.06 -9.04
N TYR A 133 5.85 -33.16 -9.92
CA TYR A 133 5.30 -31.82 -10.11
C TYR A 133 4.75 -31.67 -11.53
N TRP A 134 3.69 -30.87 -11.67
CA TRP A 134 3.06 -30.55 -12.94
C TRP A 134 3.09 -29.04 -13.18
N VAL A 135 3.74 -28.63 -14.26
CA VAL A 135 3.84 -27.23 -14.66
C VAL A 135 3.00 -27.05 -15.93
N GLU A 136 1.82 -26.46 -15.84
CA GLU A 136 0.99 -26.11 -16.99
C GLU A 136 1.32 -24.69 -17.48
N TYR A 137 1.36 -24.51 -18.80
CA TYR A 137 1.65 -23.27 -19.49
C TYR A 137 0.52 -22.97 -20.49
N ARG A 138 -0.12 -21.79 -20.38
CA ARG A 138 -1.16 -21.36 -21.31
C ARG A 138 -0.81 -20.04 -22.00
N PRO A 139 -0.68 -20.03 -23.34
CA PRO A 139 -0.69 -18.81 -24.13
C PRO A 139 -2.01 -18.06 -23.93
N ARG A 140 -1.95 -16.73 -23.77
CA ARG A 140 -3.14 -15.89 -23.65
C ARG A 140 -3.95 -15.96 -24.94
N GLY A 141 -5.20 -16.43 -24.86
CA GLY A 141 -6.06 -16.66 -26.03
C GLY A 141 -6.07 -18.10 -26.56
N ALA A 142 -5.29 -19.03 -25.97
CA ALA A 142 -5.55 -20.46 -26.18
C ALA A 142 -6.93 -20.83 -25.60
N GLY A 143 -7.67 -21.70 -26.31
CA GLY A 143 -8.93 -22.23 -25.82
C GLY A 143 -8.73 -23.12 -24.59
N SER A 144 -9.81 -23.39 -23.83
CA SER A 144 -9.78 -24.27 -22.63
C SER A 144 -9.37 -25.72 -22.91
N ASP A 145 -9.28 -26.08 -24.19
CA ASP A 145 -9.20 -27.44 -24.68
C ASP A 145 -7.80 -27.76 -25.26
N THR A 146 -6.79 -26.93 -24.96
CA THR A 146 -5.37 -27.17 -25.28
C THR A 146 -4.51 -27.03 -24.03
N VAL A 147 -3.79 -28.10 -23.69
CA VAL A 147 -2.81 -28.16 -22.61
C VAL A 147 -1.41 -28.20 -23.19
N GLN A 148 -0.52 -27.38 -22.65
CA GLN A 148 0.92 -27.48 -22.79
C GLN A 148 1.48 -27.58 -21.37
N ALA A 149 2.16 -28.66 -21.02
CA ALA A 149 2.59 -28.90 -19.65
C ALA A 149 3.89 -29.69 -19.55
N PHE A 150 4.44 -29.75 -18.35
CA PHE A 150 5.61 -30.57 -18.01
C PHE A 150 5.30 -31.41 -16.77
N LEU A 151 5.64 -32.69 -16.85
CA LEU A 151 5.71 -33.58 -15.69
C LEU A 151 7.19 -33.67 -15.26
N VAL A 152 7.50 -33.23 -14.04
CA VAL A 152 8.81 -33.39 -13.42
C VAL A 152 8.73 -34.50 -12.38
N ARG A 153 9.47 -35.59 -12.57
CA ARG A 153 9.48 -36.74 -11.67
C ARG A 153 10.50 -36.57 -10.54
N ALA A 154 10.36 -37.38 -9.49
CA ALA A 154 11.23 -37.35 -8.31
C ALA A 154 12.71 -37.68 -8.59
N ASP A 155 13.01 -38.37 -9.70
CA ASP A 155 14.36 -38.65 -10.19
C ASP A 155 14.97 -37.48 -10.99
N GLY A 156 14.27 -36.34 -11.06
CA GLY A 156 14.65 -35.19 -11.87
C GLY A 156 14.39 -35.34 -13.37
N SER A 157 13.81 -36.45 -13.83
CA SER A 157 13.45 -36.59 -15.24
C SER A 157 12.22 -35.73 -15.59
N VAL A 158 12.27 -35.08 -16.75
CA VAL A 158 11.22 -34.19 -17.25
C VAL A 158 10.62 -34.76 -18.52
N MET A 159 9.29 -34.78 -18.60
CA MET A 159 8.53 -35.09 -19.80
C MET A 159 7.68 -33.89 -20.18
N ARG A 160 7.72 -33.49 -21.45
CA ARG A 160 6.79 -32.50 -22.00
C ARG A 160 5.50 -33.17 -22.43
N VAL A 161 4.38 -32.55 -22.10
CA VAL A 161 3.02 -33.01 -22.40
C VAL A 161 2.32 -31.96 -23.27
N GLN A 162 1.72 -32.41 -24.36
CA GLN A 162 0.79 -31.62 -25.16
C GLN A 162 -0.51 -32.40 -25.28
N ALA A 163 -1.64 -31.78 -25.00
CA ALA A 163 -2.94 -32.45 -25.12
C ALA A 163 -4.01 -31.52 -25.67
N ASP A 164 -4.82 -32.04 -26.58
CA ASP A 164 -6.03 -31.39 -27.07
C ASP A 164 -7.10 -32.45 -27.41
N VAL A 165 -8.21 -32.03 -28.02
CA VAL A 165 -9.30 -32.94 -28.45
C VAL A 165 -8.87 -33.96 -29.52
N ALA A 166 -7.79 -33.71 -30.25
CA ALA A 166 -7.25 -34.59 -31.29
C ALA A 166 -6.30 -35.65 -30.70
N GLY A 167 -5.47 -35.31 -29.72
CA GLY A 167 -4.53 -36.28 -29.12
C GLY A 167 -3.81 -35.84 -27.85
N LEU A 168 -3.16 -36.82 -27.20
CA LEU A 168 -2.21 -36.64 -26.11
C LEU A 168 -0.82 -37.03 -26.61
N THR A 169 0.10 -36.06 -26.70
CA THR A 169 1.49 -36.28 -27.08
C THR A 169 2.40 -36.15 -25.85
N LEU A 170 3.14 -37.21 -25.56
CA LEU A 170 4.10 -37.34 -24.47
C LEU A 170 5.51 -37.38 -25.07
N TYR A 171 6.27 -36.32 -24.84
CA TYR A 171 7.64 -36.17 -25.31
C TYR A 171 8.60 -36.74 -24.25
N VAL A 172 9.13 -37.92 -24.53
CA VAL A 172 9.84 -38.77 -23.55
C VAL A 172 11.32 -38.94 -23.93
N PRO A 173 12.26 -38.91 -22.97
CA PRO A 173 13.66 -39.22 -23.25
C PRO A 173 13.84 -40.58 -23.94
N VAL A 174 14.69 -40.68 -24.96
CA VAL A 174 14.93 -41.93 -25.72
C VAL A 174 15.26 -43.13 -24.82
N GLN A 175 15.97 -42.93 -23.71
CA GLN A 175 16.31 -44.00 -22.76
C GLN A 175 15.11 -44.56 -21.94
N TRP A 176 13.89 -44.04 -22.08
CA TRP A 176 12.72 -44.55 -21.36
C TRP A 176 12.19 -45.86 -21.96
N ASN A 177 12.21 -46.91 -21.13
CA ASN A 177 11.54 -48.18 -21.37
C ASN A 177 10.00 -48.05 -21.30
N ASP A 178 9.28 -49.10 -21.66
CA ASP A 178 7.80 -49.07 -21.69
C ASP A 178 7.18 -48.90 -20.30
N GLU A 179 7.87 -49.32 -19.24
CA GLU A 179 7.45 -49.08 -17.85
C GLU A 179 7.49 -47.58 -17.52
N ALA A 180 8.59 -46.89 -17.82
CA ALA A 180 8.70 -45.44 -17.62
C ALA A 180 7.65 -44.67 -18.43
N ARG A 181 7.37 -45.10 -19.67
CA ARG A 181 6.29 -44.54 -20.52
C ARG A 181 4.91 -44.75 -19.89
N ALA A 182 4.62 -45.94 -19.38
CA ALA A 182 3.35 -46.25 -18.71
C ALA A 182 3.18 -45.45 -17.41
N GLN A 183 4.23 -45.34 -16.59
CA GLN A 183 4.24 -44.51 -15.39
C GLN A 183 3.98 -43.03 -15.72
N ALA A 184 4.60 -42.48 -16.76
CA ALA A 184 4.40 -41.08 -17.17
C ALA A 184 2.99 -40.79 -17.72
N LEU A 185 2.39 -41.75 -18.44
CA LEU A 185 1.00 -41.65 -18.89
C LEU A 185 0.02 -41.73 -17.71
N ALA A 186 0.23 -42.66 -16.78
CA ALA A 186 -0.57 -42.79 -15.57
C ALA A 186 -0.50 -41.51 -14.72
N ALA A 187 0.69 -40.92 -14.61
CA ALA A 187 0.94 -39.63 -13.98
C ALA A 187 0.23 -38.47 -14.72
N SER A 188 0.24 -38.44 -16.05
CA SER A 188 -0.35 -37.31 -16.80
C SER A 188 -1.88 -37.28 -16.76
N ARG A 189 -2.53 -38.45 -16.75
CA ARG A 189 -4.00 -38.61 -16.79
C ARG A 189 -4.79 -37.75 -15.79
N PRO A 190 -4.57 -37.83 -14.45
CA PRO A 190 -5.34 -37.06 -13.47
C PRO A 190 -5.06 -35.55 -13.48
N ARG A 191 -4.15 -35.07 -14.33
CA ARG A 191 -3.66 -33.69 -14.39
C ARG A 191 -4.16 -32.93 -15.63
N LEU A 192 -4.89 -33.62 -16.51
CA LEU A 192 -5.52 -33.06 -17.69
C LEU A 192 -6.96 -32.62 -17.37
N PRO A 193 -7.50 -31.56 -18.03
CA PRO A 193 -8.88 -31.13 -17.86
C PRO A 193 -9.88 -32.29 -18.15
N PRO A 194 -11.01 -32.39 -17.41
CA PRO A 194 -11.97 -33.49 -17.59
C PRO A 194 -12.47 -33.68 -19.03
N ARG A 195 -12.53 -32.62 -19.84
CA ARG A 195 -12.91 -32.70 -21.26
C ARG A 195 -11.91 -33.47 -22.13
N LEU A 196 -10.65 -33.56 -21.72
CA LEU A 196 -9.61 -34.34 -22.41
C LEU A 196 -9.54 -35.79 -21.89
N GLU A 197 -10.30 -36.16 -20.84
CA GLU A 197 -10.31 -37.53 -20.32
C GLU A 197 -10.55 -38.60 -21.42
N PRO A 198 -11.49 -38.44 -22.37
CA PRO A 198 -11.70 -39.42 -23.45
C PRO A 198 -10.45 -39.64 -24.31
N VAL A 199 -9.67 -38.59 -24.56
CA VAL A 199 -8.42 -38.64 -25.35
C VAL A 199 -7.36 -39.49 -24.64
N THR A 200 -7.34 -39.48 -23.30
CA THR A 200 -6.42 -40.30 -22.50
C THR A 200 -6.81 -41.77 -22.39
N ARG A 201 -8.02 -42.15 -22.82
CA ARG A 201 -8.56 -43.51 -22.78
C ARG A 201 -8.44 -44.24 -24.13
N ASP A 202 -8.29 -43.51 -25.23
CA ASP A 202 -8.11 -44.05 -26.58
C ASP A 202 -6.60 -44.21 -26.91
N PRO A 203 -6.06 -45.45 -27.03
CA PRO A 203 -4.65 -45.65 -27.35
C PRO A 203 -4.22 -45.06 -28.70
N HIS A 204 -5.12 -44.94 -29.67
CA HIS A 204 -4.80 -44.38 -31.00
C HIS A 204 -4.58 -42.86 -30.97
N LYS A 205 -5.06 -42.19 -29.92
CA LYS A 205 -4.85 -40.76 -29.67
C LYS A 205 -3.64 -40.44 -28.80
N ILE A 206 -2.97 -41.45 -28.25
CA ILE A 206 -1.79 -41.28 -27.39
C ILE A 206 -0.52 -41.50 -28.23
N ARG A 207 0.36 -40.51 -28.24
CA ARG A 207 1.64 -40.56 -28.97
C ARG A 207 2.81 -40.37 -28.01
N PHE A 208 3.68 -41.35 -27.94
CA PHE A 208 5.00 -41.18 -27.33
C PHE A 208 5.98 -40.72 -28.41
N VAL A 209 6.48 -39.49 -28.28
CA VAL A 209 7.51 -38.95 -29.17
C VAL A 209 8.85 -39.06 -28.45
N PRO A 210 9.81 -39.85 -28.94
CA PRO A 210 11.15 -39.88 -28.37
C PRO A 210 11.83 -38.52 -28.59
N GLU A 211 12.22 -37.86 -27.51
CA GLU A 211 13.18 -36.75 -27.55
C GLU A 211 14.59 -37.35 -27.41
N PRO A 212 15.43 -37.28 -28.45
CA PRO A 212 16.81 -37.74 -28.36
C PRO A 212 17.59 -36.86 -27.40
N ALA A 213 18.42 -37.47 -26.57
CA ALA A 213 19.40 -36.74 -25.77
C ALA A 213 20.33 -35.98 -26.73
N ILE A 214 20.26 -34.65 -26.71
CA ILE A 214 21.14 -33.81 -27.51
C ILE A 214 22.54 -33.88 -26.88
N ASP A 215 23.50 -34.45 -27.60
CA ASP A 215 24.92 -34.27 -27.31
C ASP A 215 25.27 -32.80 -27.59
N ALA A 216 25.02 -31.94 -26.60
CA ALA A 216 25.11 -30.51 -26.75
C ALA A 216 26.54 -30.01 -27.01
N PRO A 217 27.60 -30.58 -26.41
CA PRO A 217 28.98 -30.32 -26.84
C PRO A 217 29.22 -30.65 -28.33
N ALA A 218 28.82 -31.84 -28.81
CA ALA A 218 29.04 -32.22 -30.20
C ALA A 218 28.19 -31.40 -31.19
N GLU A 219 26.94 -31.09 -30.85
CA GLU A 219 26.06 -30.28 -31.70
C GLU A 219 26.49 -28.80 -31.70
N LEU A 220 26.94 -28.25 -30.56
CA LEU A 220 27.56 -26.93 -30.52
C LEU A 220 28.83 -26.89 -31.39
N ALA A 221 29.65 -27.94 -31.33
CA ALA A 221 30.84 -28.09 -32.17
C ALA A 221 30.50 -28.09 -33.67
N ARG A 222 29.49 -28.87 -34.07
CA ARG A 222 29.02 -28.98 -35.46
C ARG A 222 28.45 -27.67 -35.98
N LEU A 223 27.60 -27.01 -35.19
CA LEU A 223 26.98 -25.73 -35.56
C LEU A 223 28.01 -24.59 -35.64
N HIS A 224 28.92 -24.49 -34.66
CA HIS A 224 30.01 -23.51 -34.67
C HIS A 224 30.88 -23.66 -35.93
N ALA A 225 31.30 -24.89 -36.27
CA ALA A 225 32.09 -25.15 -37.47
C ALA A 225 31.37 -24.71 -38.76
N ALA A 226 30.06 -24.96 -38.87
CA ALA A 226 29.27 -24.53 -40.02
C ALA A 226 29.17 -22.99 -40.14
N VAL A 227 29.04 -22.27 -39.01
CA VAL A 227 29.01 -20.80 -38.99
C VAL A 227 30.40 -20.20 -39.24
N ALA A 228 31.46 -20.81 -38.72
CA ALA A 228 32.85 -20.39 -38.96
C ALA A 228 33.23 -20.45 -40.45
N GLN A 229 32.74 -21.45 -41.19
CA GLN A 229 33.00 -21.65 -42.62
C GLN A 229 32.08 -20.84 -43.55
N THR A 230 31.09 -20.11 -43.02
CA THR A 230 30.14 -19.35 -43.84
C THR A 230 30.71 -17.98 -44.24
N ASP A 231 30.77 -17.68 -45.53
CA ASP A 231 31.15 -16.36 -46.06
C ASP A 231 30.25 -15.27 -45.45
N ARG A 232 30.88 -14.27 -44.82
CA ARG A 232 30.18 -13.15 -44.16
C ARG A 232 29.41 -12.27 -45.15
N LYS A 233 29.67 -12.37 -46.45
CA LYS A 233 28.85 -11.74 -47.52
C LYS A 233 27.49 -12.41 -47.68
N ASP A 234 27.38 -13.72 -47.44
CA ASP A 234 26.11 -14.44 -47.38
C ASP A 234 25.47 -14.25 -46.01
N ARG A 235 24.96 -13.02 -45.80
CA ARG A 235 24.34 -12.61 -44.54
C ARG A 235 23.14 -13.46 -44.16
N ALA A 236 22.40 -13.99 -45.14
CA ALA A 236 21.24 -14.84 -44.89
C ALA A 236 21.66 -16.19 -44.28
N ARG A 237 22.65 -16.86 -44.89
CA ARG A 237 23.18 -18.13 -44.37
C ARG A 237 23.89 -17.96 -43.04
N PHE A 238 24.63 -16.86 -42.85
CA PHE A 238 25.28 -16.55 -41.58
C PHE A 238 24.26 -16.39 -40.44
N ILE A 239 23.21 -15.59 -40.65
CA ILE A 239 22.12 -15.42 -39.67
C ILE A 239 21.41 -16.76 -39.41
N ALA A 240 21.08 -17.53 -40.45
CA ALA A 240 20.41 -18.83 -40.29
C ALA A 240 21.23 -19.84 -39.46
N GLY A 241 22.56 -19.79 -39.56
CA GLY A 241 23.48 -20.57 -38.73
C GLY A 241 23.52 -20.09 -37.27
N LEU A 242 23.57 -18.78 -37.04
CA LEU A 242 23.44 -18.21 -35.68
C LEU A 242 22.09 -18.56 -35.05
N ASP A 243 21.01 -18.59 -35.84
CA ASP A 243 19.68 -19.00 -35.37
C ASP A 243 19.61 -20.51 -35.07
N ALA A 244 20.45 -21.33 -35.68
CA ALA A 244 20.58 -22.74 -35.30
C ALA A 244 21.26 -22.89 -33.93
N MET A 245 22.33 -22.14 -33.67
CA MET A 245 22.98 -22.07 -32.35
C MET A 245 22.04 -21.47 -31.28
N THR A 246 21.28 -20.43 -31.65
CA THR A 246 20.18 -19.84 -30.87
C THR A 246 19.17 -20.92 -30.45
N ARG A 247 18.72 -21.76 -31.39
CA ARG A 247 17.78 -22.86 -31.13
C ARG A 247 18.36 -23.97 -30.25
N LEU A 248 19.64 -24.32 -30.40
CA LEU A 248 20.33 -25.26 -29.50
C LEU A 248 20.31 -24.73 -28.06
N LEU A 249 20.69 -23.48 -27.85
CA LEU A 249 20.71 -22.82 -26.55
C LEU A 249 19.31 -22.44 -26.02
N ALA A 250 18.25 -22.59 -26.81
CA ALA A 250 16.88 -22.57 -26.29
C ALA A 250 16.50 -23.91 -25.66
N GLN A 251 17.05 -25.02 -26.19
CA GLN A 251 16.72 -26.40 -25.81
C GLN A 251 17.60 -26.93 -24.68
N VAL A 252 18.88 -26.56 -24.65
CA VAL A 252 19.87 -27.04 -23.66
C VAL A 252 20.36 -25.91 -22.77
N ASP A 253 20.58 -26.22 -21.48
CA ASP A 253 21.26 -25.33 -20.55
C ASP A 253 22.70 -25.06 -20.99
N ILE A 254 23.05 -23.78 -21.18
CA ILE A 254 24.39 -23.36 -21.59
C ILE A 254 25.46 -23.73 -20.53
N ARG A 255 25.08 -23.77 -19.25
CA ARG A 255 25.95 -24.22 -18.13
C ARG A 255 26.19 -25.72 -18.11
N ALA A 256 25.27 -26.50 -18.70
CA ALA A 256 25.39 -27.95 -18.81
C ALA A 256 26.20 -28.39 -20.05
N ILE A 257 26.58 -27.46 -20.93
CA ILE A 257 27.52 -27.75 -22.02
C ILE A 257 28.93 -27.77 -21.44
N ASP A 258 29.49 -28.98 -21.29
CA ASP A 258 30.81 -29.24 -20.74
C ASP A 258 31.04 -28.59 -19.36
N PRO A 259 30.25 -28.94 -18.32
CA PRO A 259 30.25 -28.20 -17.05
C PRO A 259 31.59 -28.25 -16.30
N GLY A 260 32.39 -29.30 -16.55
CA GLY A 260 33.73 -29.49 -15.98
C GLY A 260 34.87 -28.82 -16.74
N LEU A 261 34.60 -28.14 -17.87
CA LEU A 261 35.61 -27.55 -18.77
C LEU A 261 36.63 -28.59 -19.28
N ALA A 262 36.16 -29.81 -19.56
CA ALA A 262 36.97 -30.89 -20.10
C ALA A 262 37.39 -30.64 -21.56
N ASP A 263 36.62 -29.84 -22.31
CA ASP A 263 36.99 -29.31 -23.62
C ASP A 263 37.20 -27.79 -23.57
N PRO A 264 38.46 -27.31 -23.51
CA PRO A 264 38.78 -25.88 -23.57
C PRO A 264 38.22 -25.16 -24.81
N ALA A 265 37.91 -25.89 -25.89
CA ALA A 265 37.29 -25.32 -27.08
C ALA A 265 35.81 -24.97 -26.86
N THR A 266 35.09 -25.54 -25.90
CA THR A 266 33.70 -25.17 -25.57
C THR A 266 33.56 -23.67 -25.33
N LEU A 267 34.40 -23.10 -24.45
CA LEU A 267 34.40 -21.66 -24.18
C LEU A 267 34.89 -20.82 -25.36
N THR A 268 35.70 -21.38 -26.26
CA THR A 268 36.04 -20.71 -27.53
C THR A 268 34.81 -20.61 -28.42
N ARG A 269 34.08 -21.72 -28.60
CA ARG A 269 32.86 -21.76 -29.42
C ARG A 269 31.77 -20.82 -28.91
N LEU A 270 31.58 -20.75 -27.59
CA LEU A 270 30.63 -19.83 -26.97
C LEU A 270 31.08 -18.36 -27.08
N ASN A 271 32.38 -18.07 -26.89
CA ASN A 271 32.95 -16.73 -27.12
C ASN A 271 32.73 -16.26 -28.57
N ASP A 272 33.04 -17.12 -29.54
CA ASP A 272 32.93 -16.80 -30.96
C ASP A 272 31.47 -16.59 -31.36
N TYR A 273 30.56 -17.41 -30.82
CA TYR A 273 29.13 -17.22 -31.00
C TYR A 273 28.63 -15.87 -30.43
N GLY A 274 29.10 -15.49 -29.24
CA GLY A 274 28.85 -14.16 -28.67
C GLY A 274 29.35 -13.02 -29.56
N PHE A 275 30.59 -13.14 -30.06
CA PHE A 275 31.16 -12.19 -31.02
C PHE A 275 30.33 -12.11 -32.32
N TRP A 276 29.97 -13.24 -32.93
CA TRP A 276 29.16 -13.28 -34.16
C TRP A 276 27.75 -12.74 -33.98
N LEU A 277 27.14 -12.90 -32.80
CA LEU A 277 25.88 -12.23 -32.45
C LEU A 277 26.03 -10.71 -32.45
N ALA A 278 27.15 -10.19 -31.93
CA ALA A 278 27.45 -8.75 -31.97
C ALA A 278 27.73 -8.26 -33.42
N GLU A 279 28.43 -9.04 -34.25
CA GLU A 279 28.56 -8.75 -35.70
C GLU A 279 27.19 -8.70 -36.39
N ALA A 280 26.30 -9.63 -36.06
CA ALA A 280 24.94 -9.71 -36.58
C ALA A 280 23.97 -8.64 -36.02
N ARG A 281 24.47 -7.66 -35.24
CA ARG A 281 23.70 -6.58 -34.58
C ARG A 281 22.65 -7.11 -33.57
N ARG A 282 22.98 -8.21 -32.87
CA ARG A 282 22.21 -8.77 -31.74
C ARG A 282 22.98 -8.65 -30.41
N PRO A 283 23.39 -7.44 -29.98
CA PRO A 283 24.34 -7.28 -28.88
C PRO A 283 23.77 -7.69 -27.50
N ALA A 284 22.45 -7.63 -27.27
CA ALA A 284 21.85 -8.13 -26.03
C ALA A 284 22.07 -9.65 -25.86
N SER A 285 21.86 -10.42 -26.94
CA SER A 285 22.11 -11.86 -26.97
C SER A 285 23.60 -12.17 -26.86
N ALA A 286 24.46 -11.35 -27.48
CA ALA A 286 25.91 -11.45 -27.36
C ALA A 286 26.38 -11.30 -25.90
N VAL A 287 25.94 -10.24 -25.21
CA VAL A 287 26.24 -10.01 -23.78
C VAL A 287 25.83 -11.21 -22.95
N ALA A 288 24.63 -11.77 -23.13
CA ALA A 288 24.15 -12.87 -22.30
C ALA A 288 24.93 -14.18 -22.50
N VAL A 289 25.42 -14.47 -23.72
CA VAL A 289 26.36 -15.59 -23.96
C VAL A 289 27.73 -15.32 -23.33
N LEU A 290 28.24 -14.10 -23.48
CA LEU A 290 29.59 -13.74 -23.01
C LEU A 290 29.66 -13.61 -21.48
N ASP A 291 28.55 -13.26 -20.82
CA ASP A 291 28.37 -13.31 -19.38
C ASP A 291 28.63 -14.72 -18.82
N GLU A 292 28.07 -15.74 -19.46
CA GLU A 292 28.28 -17.14 -19.09
C GLU A 292 29.75 -17.56 -19.29
N VAL A 293 30.34 -17.17 -20.43
CA VAL A 293 31.76 -17.45 -20.70
C VAL A 293 32.67 -16.80 -19.66
N LEU A 294 32.41 -15.56 -19.27
CA LEU A 294 33.19 -14.81 -18.28
C LEU A 294 32.89 -15.21 -16.83
N TRP A 295 31.75 -15.83 -16.57
CA TRP A 295 31.46 -16.42 -15.28
C TRP A 295 32.23 -17.74 -15.08
N ARG A 296 32.34 -18.56 -16.13
CA ARG A 296 33.14 -19.79 -16.14
C ARG A 296 34.66 -19.55 -16.26
N ALA A 297 35.06 -18.45 -16.88
CA ALA A 297 36.47 -18.07 -17.10
C ALA A 297 36.65 -16.53 -17.03
N PRO A 298 36.64 -15.92 -15.83
CA PRO A 298 36.70 -14.46 -15.65
C PRO A 298 38.02 -13.80 -16.11
N GLU A 299 39.04 -14.61 -16.39
CA GLU A 299 40.31 -14.22 -16.98
C GLU A 299 40.37 -14.26 -18.52
N ARG A 300 39.30 -14.73 -19.17
CA ARG A 300 39.25 -14.93 -20.62
C ARG A 300 39.20 -13.61 -21.41
N ARG A 301 40.39 -13.05 -21.66
CA ARG A 301 40.62 -11.78 -22.36
C ARG A 301 39.74 -11.55 -23.62
N PRO A 302 39.59 -12.50 -24.57
CA PRO A 302 38.72 -12.27 -25.74
C PRO A 302 37.26 -12.01 -25.37
N ALA A 303 36.73 -12.69 -24.35
CA ALA A 303 35.33 -12.55 -23.96
C ALA A 303 35.08 -11.19 -23.27
N LEU A 304 36.04 -10.65 -22.51
CA LEU A 304 35.99 -9.29 -21.99
C LEU A 304 35.90 -8.26 -23.13
N LEU A 305 36.79 -8.36 -24.12
CA LEU A 305 36.80 -7.45 -25.27
C LEU A 305 35.47 -7.52 -26.06
N ASN A 306 35.02 -8.75 -26.37
CA ASN A 306 33.78 -8.98 -27.12
C ASN A 306 32.53 -8.48 -26.37
N ARG A 307 32.50 -8.62 -25.03
CA ARG A 307 31.36 -8.15 -24.22
C ARG A 307 31.37 -6.63 -24.10
N GLY A 308 32.54 -6.01 -23.95
CA GLY A 308 32.71 -4.56 -24.02
C GLY A 308 32.24 -3.97 -25.36
N ASP A 309 32.65 -4.57 -26.48
CA ASP A 309 32.17 -4.20 -27.83
C ASP A 309 30.63 -4.30 -27.93
N ALA A 310 30.02 -5.36 -27.38
CA ALA A 310 28.58 -5.55 -27.37
C ALA A 310 27.85 -4.51 -26.49
N TYR A 311 28.41 -4.15 -25.33
CA TYR A 311 27.91 -3.06 -24.49
C TYR A 311 28.01 -1.70 -25.17
N VAL A 312 29.06 -1.42 -25.96
CA VAL A 312 29.12 -0.20 -26.79
C VAL A 312 27.98 -0.16 -27.81
N GLN A 313 27.63 -1.27 -28.45
CA GLN A 313 26.46 -1.31 -29.34
C GLN A 313 25.13 -1.07 -28.60
N LEU A 314 24.97 -1.61 -27.38
CA LEU A 314 23.79 -1.35 -26.55
C LEU A 314 23.71 0.11 -26.10
N GLN A 315 24.86 0.72 -25.76
CA GLN A 315 24.97 2.13 -25.41
C GLN A 315 24.55 3.04 -26.58
N GLN A 316 24.96 2.70 -27.81
CA GLN A 316 24.55 3.44 -29.02
C GLN A 316 23.05 3.27 -29.34
N ALA A 317 22.46 2.13 -29.02
CA ALA A 317 21.05 1.83 -29.26
C ALA A 317 20.11 2.31 -28.12
N ALA A 318 20.64 2.69 -26.96
CA ALA A 318 19.86 2.98 -25.77
C ALA A 318 19.10 4.33 -25.84
N THR A 319 17.79 4.27 -25.67
CA THR A 319 16.88 5.43 -25.75
C THR A 319 16.92 6.31 -24.49
N THR A 320 17.08 5.74 -23.29
CA THR A 320 17.12 6.51 -22.04
C THR A 320 18.55 6.85 -21.58
N PRO A 321 18.75 7.95 -20.82
CA PRO A 321 20.05 8.30 -20.24
C PRO A 321 20.63 7.21 -19.34
N GLU A 322 19.79 6.55 -18.54
CA GLU A 322 20.19 5.53 -17.57
C GLU A 322 20.70 4.27 -18.26
N ALA A 323 20.02 3.85 -19.34
CA ALA A 323 20.48 2.74 -20.16
C ALA A 323 21.77 3.07 -20.92
N ARG A 324 21.97 4.32 -21.37
CA ARG A 324 23.25 4.77 -21.95
C ARG A 324 24.38 4.73 -20.92
N HIS A 325 24.14 5.23 -19.71
CA HIS A 325 25.11 5.20 -18.60
C HIS A 325 25.50 3.76 -18.22
N TYR A 326 24.50 2.90 -17.95
CA TYR A 326 24.72 1.50 -17.58
C TYR A 326 25.61 0.78 -18.59
N ASN A 327 25.26 0.85 -19.88
CA ASN A 327 26.01 0.15 -20.92
C ASN A 327 27.40 0.76 -21.15
N LEU A 328 27.57 2.08 -20.99
CA LEU A 328 28.89 2.71 -21.08
C LEU A 328 29.82 2.20 -19.97
N VAL A 329 29.38 2.24 -18.71
CA VAL A 329 30.20 1.80 -17.57
C VAL A 329 30.54 0.31 -17.68
N MET A 330 29.58 -0.53 -18.08
CA MET A 330 29.85 -1.96 -18.30
C MET A 330 30.90 -2.20 -19.41
N ALA A 331 30.83 -1.45 -20.51
CA ALA A 331 31.87 -1.52 -21.56
C ALA A 331 33.25 -1.07 -21.05
N GLN A 332 33.29 0.01 -20.28
CA GLN A 332 34.53 0.53 -19.70
C GLN A 332 35.16 -0.47 -18.72
N GLU A 333 34.38 -1.10 -17.84
CA GLU A 333 34.89 -2.10 -16.90
C GLU A 333 35.50 -3.33 -17.58
N ASP A 334 34.87 -3.81 -18.65
CA ASP A 334 35.39 -4.92 -19.45
C ASP A 334 36.68 -4.54 -20.20
N TYR A 335 36.72 -3.33 -20.76
CA TYR A 335 37.90 -2.79 -21.44
C TYR A 335 39.09 -2.58 -20.50
N ARG A 336 38.87 -2.00 -19.30
CA ARG A 336 39.91 -1.89 -18.26
C ARG A 336 40.39 -3.28 -17.84
N SER A 337 39.46 -4.21 -17.59
CA SER A 337 39.78 -5.61 -17.26
C SER A 337 40.58 -6.32 -18.36
N TYR A 338 40.31 -6.05 -19.64
CA TYR A 338 41.08 -6.57 -20.77
C TYR A 338 42.48 -5.97 -20.81
N CYS A 339 42.61 -4.63 -20.86
CA CYS A 339 43.91 -3.99 -21.05
C CYS A 339 44.83 -4.15 -19.84
N GLY A 340 44.29 -4.17 -18.62
CA GLY A 340 45.06 -4.42 -17.41
C GLY A 340 45.71 -5.81 -17.42
N ARG A 341 44.99 -6.83 -17.94
CA ARG A 341 45.54 -8.19 -18.11
C ARG A 341 46.61 -8.27 -19.20
N MET A 342 46.42 -7.56 -20.33
CA MET A 342 47.44 -7.46 -21.39
C MET A 342 48.75 -6.86 -20.84
N LEU A 343 48.65 -5.70 -20.18
CA LEU A 343 49.79 -4.97 -19.64
C LEU A 343 50.50 -5.75 -18.52
N ALA A 344 49.74 -6.42 -17.63
CA ALA A 344 50.31 -7.26 -16.57
C ALA A 344 51.10 -8.48 -17.10
N GLN A 345 50.85 -8.91 -18.34
CA GLN A 345 51.57 -9.99 -19.01
C GLN A 345 52.69 -9.48 -19.94
N GLY A 346 52.91 -8.16 -20.00
CA GLY A 346 53.87 -7.54 -20.92
C GLY A 346 53.46 -7.61 -22.39
N GLU A 347 52.20 -7.92 -22.69
CA GLU A 347 51.69 -8.08 -24.06
C GLU A 347 51.25 -6.75 -24.68
N THR A 348 51.60 -6.54 -25.94
CA THR A 348 51.20 -5.35 -26.70
C THR A 348 49.73 -5.42 -27.12
N ILE A 349 48.95 -4.37 -26.83
CA ILE A 349 47.57 -4.24 -27.29
C ILE A 349 47.58 -3.84 -28.79
N PRO A 350 46.90 -4.58 -29.69
CA PRO A 350 46.83 -4.24 -31.10
C PRO A 350 46.26 -2.83 -31.33
N SER A 351 46.82 -2.07 -32.28
CA SER A 351 46.52 -0.63 -32.47
C SER A 351 45.01 -0.34 -32.67
N ASN A 352 44.31 -1.17 -33.43
CA ASN A 352 42.86 -1.08 -33.66
C ASN A 352 41.99 -1.41 -32.43
N ILE A 353 42.55 -2.09 -31.43
CA ILE A 353 41.94 -2.33 -30.11
C ILE A 353 42.32 -1.19 -29.18
N ALA A 354 43.59 -0.77 -29.17
CA ALA A 354 44.04 0.37 -28.37
C ALA A 354 43.24 1.65 -28.67
N GLN A 355 43.03 1.98 -29.95
CA GLN A 355 42.25 3.15 -30.38
C GLN A 355 40.79 3.13 -29.86
N ARG A 356 40.10 1.98 -29.93
CA ARG A 356 38.70 1.89 -29.44
C ARG A 356 38.62 1.99 -27.93
N LEU A 357 39.59 1.39 -27.23
CA LEU A 357 39.68 1.45 -25.78
C LEU A 357 39.94 2.89 -25.32
N VAL A 358 40.95 3.57 -25.87
CA VAL A 358 41.24 4.99 -25.64
C VAL A 358 39.98 5.85 -25.78
N ALA A 359 39.23 5.68 -26.89
CA ALA A 359 38.00 6.42 -27.15
C ALA A 359 36.87 6.14 -26.15
N THR A 360 36.58 4.88 -25.83
CA THR A 360 35.49 4.51 -24.90
C THR A 360 35.84 4.78 -23.43
N LEU A 361 37.10 4.63 -23.05
CA LEU A 361 37.58 4.90 -21.69
C LEU A 361 37.78 6.40 -21.40
N GLY A 362 37.81 7.25 -22.43
CA GLY A 362 37.98 8.70 -22.30
C GLY A 362 39.39 9.12 -21.85
N VAL A 363 40.41 8.33 -22.16
CA VAL A 363 41.81 8.53 -21.72
C VAL A 363 42.71 8.92 -22.90
N ALA A 364 43.88 9.53 -22.64
CA ALA A 364 44.83 9.89 -23.69
C ALA A 364 45.65 8.68 -24.21
N SER A 365 45.95 7.73 -23.33
CA SER A 365 46.75 6.52 -23.62
C SER A 365 46.34 5.39 -22.68
N LEU A 366 46.69 4.15 -23.04
CA LEU A 366 46.54 2.98 -22.17
C LEU A 366 47.82 2.74 -21.38
N ASP A 367 47.67 2.62 -20.07
CA ASP A 367 48.73 2.40 -19.08
C ASP A 367 48.17 1.65 -17.86
N ALA A 368 49.01 1.45 -16.85
CA ALA A 368 48.63 0.70 -15.66
C ALA A 368 47.49 1.35 -14.84
N ALA A 369 47.29 2.67 -14.92
CA ALA A 369 46.28 3.40 -14.14
C ALA A 369 44.93 3.44 -14.89
N SER A 370 44.95 3.84 -16.16
CA SER A 370 43.78 3.84 -17.04
C SER A 370 43.15 2.45 -17.25
N CYS A 371 43.91 1.38 -17.00
CA CYS A 371 43.44 0.00 -17.08
C CYS A 371 43.03 -0.65 -15.73
N VAL A 372 42.91 0.11 -14.63
CA VAL A 372 42.35 -0.43 -13.37
C VAL A 372 40.82 -0.44 -13.43
N PRO A 373 40.12 -1.58 -13.25
CA PRO A 373 38.65 -1.62 -13.22
C PRO A 373 38.11 -0.81 -12.03
N HIS A 374 37.23 0.16 -12.29
CA HIS A 374 36.68 1.07 -11.27
C HIS A 374 35.78 0.34 -10.27
N ARG A 375 35.15 -0.78 -10.66
CA ARG A 375 34.30 -1.58 -9.75
C ARG A 375 35.04 -2.02 -8.48
N THR A 376 36.37 -2.13 -8.53
CA THR A 376 37.21 -2.46 -7.38
C THR A 376 37.04 -1.47 -6.22
N LEU A 377 36.81 -0.19 -6.51
CA LEU A 377 36.54 0.85 -5.53
C LEU A 377 35.17 0.65 -4.86
N HIS A 378 34.14 0.33 -5.66
CA HIS A 378 32.78 0.07 -5.16
C HIS A 378 32.70 -1.23 -4.34
N ASP A 379 33.37 -2.30 -4.79
CA ASP A 379 33.46 -3.58 -4.09
C ASP A 379 34.20 -3.42 -2.75
N ALA A 380 35.30 -2.67 -2.72
CA ALA A 380 36.01 -2.33 -1.48
C ALA A 380 35.13 -1.52 -0.51
N ALA A 381 34.43 -0.50 -1.02
CA ALA A 381 33.52 0.32 -0.23
C ALA A 381 32.37 -0.50 0.39
N ALA A 382 31.75 -1.41 -0.37
CA ALA A 382 30.66 -2.27 0.06
C ALA A 382 31.08 -3.39 1.04
N SER A 383 32.28 -3.95 0.84
CA SER A 383 32.87 -5.01 1.69
C SER A 383 33.46 -4.47 2.99
N GLY A 384 33.79 -3.18 3.04
CA GLY A 384 34.43 -2.53 4.20
C GLY A 384 35.96 -2.61 4.18
N ASP A 385 36.58 -3.04 3.07
CA ASP A 385 38.04 -3.07 2.93
C ASP A 385 38.58 -1.66 2.62
N ALA A 386 38.84 -0.89 3.69
CA ALA A 386 39.47 0.43 3.60
C ALA A 386 40.88 0.40 2.96
N SER A 387 41.58 -0.75 2.98
CA SER A 387 42.91 -0.87 2.37
C SER A 387 42.84 -1.07 0.86
N ALA A 388 41.91 -1.89 0.36
CA ALA A 388 41.61 -1.96 -1.07
C ALA A 388 41.07 -0.64 -1.61
N LEU A 389 40.22 0.03 -0.84
CA LEU A 389 39.69 1.35 -1.18
C LEU A 389 40.81 2.40 -1.31
N GLY A 390 41.74 2.45 -0.35
CA GLY A 390 42.90 3.33 -0.42
C GLY A 390 43.80 3.04 -1.62
N ARG A 391 44.01 1.76 -1.98
CA ARG A 391 44.76 1.38 -3.18
C ARG A 391 44.08 1.83 -4.47
N ALA A 392 42.77 1.64 -4.59
CA ALA A 392 42.01 2.05 -5.77
C ALA A 392 42.03 3.57 -6.00
N ILE A 393 41.91 4.37 -4.92
CA ILE A 393 42.04 5.83 -4.99
C ILE A 393 43.48 6.24 -5.34
N ALA A 394 44.50 5.59 -4.74
CA ALA A 394 45.91 5.84 -5.07
C ALA A 394 46.29 5.44 -6.51
N GLN A 395 45.51 4.56 -7.16
CA GLN A 395 45.62 4.22 -8.58
C GLN A 395 44.92 5.24 -9.51
N GLY A 396 44.32 6.29 -8.96
CA GLY A 396 43.71 7.40 -9.71
C GLY A 396 42.19 7.27 -9.94
N ILE A 397 41.52 6.26 -9.36
CA ILE A 397 40.06 6.17 -9.44
C ILE A 397 39.44 7.24 -8.53
N ALA A 398 38.54 8.07 -9.09
CA ALA A 398 37.89 9.14 -8.35
C ALA A 398 37.00 8.61 -7.21
N PRO A 399 36.96 9.25 -6.03
CA PRO A 399 36.15 8.81 -4.89
C PRO A 399 34.64 8.92 -5.15
N ASP A 400 34.24 9.71 -6.16
CA ASP A 400 32.88 9.98 -6.63
C ASP A 400 32.52 9.22 -7.92
N ASP A 401 33.35 8.25 -8.35
CA ASP A 401 33.07 7.45 -9.56
C ASP A 401 31.68 6.78 -9.48
N LEU A 402 31.03 6.56 -10.63
CA LEU A 402 29.65 6.06 -10.67
C LEU A 402 29.60 4.67 -11.28
N ASP A 403 29.10 3.70 -10.50
CA ASP A 403 28.85 2.36 -11.02
C ASP A 403 27.76 2.37 -12.11
N ALA A 404 27.55 1.24 -12.78
CA ALA A 404 26.54 1.10 -13.82
C ALA A 404 25.10 1.39 -13.33
N LYS A 405 24.83 1.42 -12.01
CA LYS A 405 23.54 1.75 -11.39
C LYS A 405 23.42 3.22 -10.97
N GLY A 406 24.45 4.03 -11.23
CA GLY A 406 24.55 5.44 -10.83
C GLY A 406 24.82 5.62 -9.33
N LEU A 407 25.54 4.70 -8.69
CA LEU A 407 25.87 4.75 -7.27
C LEU A 407 27.35 5.05 -7.06
N THR A 408 27.66 6.00 -6.17
CA THR A 408 29.03 6.27 -5.70
C THR A 408 29.55 5.15 -4.79
N PRO A 409 30.88 5.00 -4.59
CA PRO A 409 31.44 4.16 -3.55
C PRO A 409 30.88 4.52 -2.16
N LEU A 410 30.69 5.82 -1.89
CA LEU A 410 30.14 6.29 -0.62
C LEU A 410 28.72 5.79 -0.39
N ALA A 411 27.87 5.80 -1.43
CA ALA A 411 26.52 5.22 -1.35
C ALA A 411 26.54 3.73 -0.95
N HIS A 412 27.46 2.94 -1.53
CA HIS A 412 27.63 1.53 -1.17
C HIS A 412 28.11 1.34 0.27
N ALA A 413 29.11 2.10 0.71
CA ALA A 413 29.62 2.04 2.08
C ALA A 413 28.55 2.42 3.12
N VAL A 414 27.74 3.45 2.82
CA VAL A 414 26.61 3.89 3.65
C VAL A 414 25.51 2.83 3.72
N MET A 415 25.05 2.32 2.58
CA MET A 415 24.00 1.29 2.49
C MET A 415 24.42 -0.09 3.04
N ARG A 416 25.70 -0.26 3.40
CA ARG A 416 26.28 -1.46 4.01
C ARG A 416 26.76 -1.23 5.44
N ALA A 417 26.51 -0.05 6.02
CA ALA A 417 26.96 0.37 7.34
C ALA A 417 28.45 0.08 7.57
N ARG A 418 29.33 0.69 6.76
CA ARG A 418 30.79 0.49 6.81
C ARG A 418 31.52 1.78 7.26
N PRO A 419 31.66 2.04 8.58
CA PRO A 419 32.23 3.30 9.07
C PRO A 419 33.62 3.61 8.52
N ALA A 420 34.52 2.61 8.48
CA ALA A 420 35.90 2.82 8.03
C ALA A 420 36.02 3.22 6.55
N THR A 421 35.21 2.64 5.65
CA THR A 421 35.22 3.02 4.23
C THR A 421 34.47 4.31 3.98
N VAL A 422 33.40 4.60 4.72
CA VAL A 422 32.75 5.93 4.73
C VAL A 422 33.76 7.01 5.11
N GLU A 423 34.46 6.84 6.24
CA GLU A 423 35.45 7.81 6.73
C GLU A 423 36.61 8.01 5.74
N ALA A 424 37.12 6.92 5.14
CA ALA A 424 38.18 6.99 4.14
C ALA A 424 37.74 7.73 2.85
N LEU A 425 36.51 7.50 2.37
CA LEU A 425 35.96 8.19 1.21
C LEU A 425 35.72 9.68 1.48
N LEU A 426 35.20 10.03 2.66
CA LEU A 426 35.01 11.43 3.06
C LEU A 426 36.36 12.17 3.16
N ARG A 427 37.40 11.53 3.73
CA ARG A 427 38.78 12.08 3.70
C ARG A 427 39.35 12.25 2.29
N ALA A 428 38.95 11.40 1.34
CA ALA A 428 39.33 11.52 -0.06
C ALA A 428 38.54 12.60 -0.83
N GLY A 429 37.55 13.25 -0.20
CA GLY A 429 36.74 14.30 -0.81
C GLY A 429 35.46 13.81 -1.50
N ALA A 430 34.97 12.59 -1.18
CA ALA A 430 33.70 12.11 -1.72
C ALA A 430 32.52 13.03 -1.33
N ARG A 431 31.67 13.37 -2.30
CA ARG A 431 30.54 14.28 -2.10
C ARG A 431 29.33 13.56 -1.51
N LEU A 432 28.54 14.31 -0.73
CA LEU A 432 27.35 13.82 -0.02
C LEU A 432 26.08 13.74 -0.92
N ASP A 433 26.26 13.37 -2.19
CA ASP A 433 25.21 13.41 -3.21
C ASP A 433 24.02 12.48 -2.89
N ALA A 434 22.80 12.96 -3.16
CA ALA A 434 21.58 12.19 -2.92
C ALA A 434 21.43 10.99 -3.88
N VAL A 435 21.15 9.81 -3.31
CA VAL A 435 21.00 8.56 -4.06
C VAL A 435 19.54 8.39 -4.47
N ARG A 436 19.27 8.49 -5.77
CA ARG A 436 17.91 8.37 -6.36
C ARG A 436 16.89 9.30 -5.68
N GLY A 437 17.30 10.56 -5.47
CA GLY A 437 16.47 11.58 -4.80
C GLY A 437 16.34 11.44 -3.29
N SER A 438 17.07 10.51 -2.65
CA SER A 438 17.07 10.37 -1.18
C SER A 438 18.43 10.77 -0.59
N PRO A 439 18.47 11.59 0.47
CA PRO A 439 19.72 11.98 1.14
C PRO A 439 20.50 10.75 1.65
N LEU A 440 21.84 10.79 1.58
CA LEU A 440 22.67 9.68 2.10
C LEU A 440 22.44 9.41 3.59
N LEU A 441 22.22 10.45 4.40
CA LEU A 441 21.86 10.29 5.81
C LEU A 441 20.57 9.48 6.01
N ALA A 442 19.59 9.64 5.12
CA ALA A 442 18.36 8.85 5.13
C ALA A 442 18.60 7.37 4.73
N ARG A 443 19.70 7.08 4.01
CA ARG A 443 20.13 5.71 3.65
C ARG A 443 21.02 5.05 4.71
N ALA A 444 21.72 5.83 5.53
CA ALA A 444 22.46 5.33 6.71
C ALA A 444 21.53 4.77 7.80
N LEU A 445 20.27 5.21 7.81
CA LEU A 445 19.24 4.79 8.77
C LEU A 445 18.26 3.81 8.10
N PRO A 446 17.97 2.63 8.68
CA PRO A 446 17.27 1.54 8.02
C PRO A 446 15.76 1.81 7.83
N PRO A 447 15.07 1.04 6.96
CA PRO A 447 13.62 1.11 6.80
C PRO A 447 12.86 0.61 8.04
N SER A 448 11.53 0.77 8.04
CA SER A 448 10.68 0.64 9.23
C SER A 448 10.41 -0.75 9.77
N ASN A 449 10.93 -1.77 9.09
CA ASN A 449 10.79 -3.18 9.43
C ASN A 449 12.14 -3.87 9.74
N ALA A 450 13.24 -3.12 9.78
CA ALA A 450 14.53 -3.67 10.18
C ALA A 450 14.61 -3.87 11.70
N PRO A 451 15.39 -4.86 12.18
CA PRO A 451 15.73 -4.98 13.60
C PRO A 451 16.49 -3.73 14.10
N ALA A 452 16.65 -3.62 15.43
CA ALA A 452 17.29 -2.49 16.08
C ALA A 452 18.64 -2.14 15.42
N LEU A 453 18.86 -0.83 15.23
CA LEU A 453 20.06 -0.26 14.62
C LEU A 453 21.34 -0.77 15.29
N THR A 454 22.29 -1.23 14.48
CA THR A 454 23.62 -1.59 14.97
C THR A 454 24.46 -0.32 15.22
N PRO A 455 25.46 -0.35 16.12
CA PRO A 455 26.34 0.80 16.38
C PRO A 455 26.99 1.38 15.12
N GLU A 456 27.29 0.54 14.13
CA GLU A 456 27.93 0.91 12.86
C GLU A 456 27.04 1.82 12.01
N HIS A 457 25.72 1.62 12.02
CA HIS A 457 24.79 2.49 11.28
C HIS A 457 24.75 3.91 11.88
N TYR A 458 24.71 4.01 13.22
CA TYR A 458 24.82 5.30 13.89
C TYR A 458 26.20 5.94 13.69
N ALA A 459 27.28 5.15 13.69
CA ALA A 459 28.62 5.65 13.40
C ALA A 459 28.70 6.22 11.98
N VAL A 460 28.15 5.54 10.96
CA VAL A 460 28.02 6.08 9.61
C VAL A 460 27.18 7.36 9.60
N ALA A 461 26.03 7.39 10.27
CA ALA A 461 25.19 8.59 10.33
C ALA A 461 25.93 9.80 10.96
N ARG A 462 26.67 9.59 12.05
CA ARG A 462 27.52 10.63 12.67
C ARG A 462 28.66 11.08 11.77
N LEU A 463 29.31 10.17 11.03
CA LEU A 463 30.35 10.51 10.05
C LEU A 463 29.79 11.38 8.91
N LEU A 464 28.61 11.06 8.39
CA LEU A 464 27.94 11.87 7.36
C LEU A 464 27.59 13.26 7.89
N ILE A 465 26.98 13.35 9.08
CA ILE A 465 26.62 14.63 9.70
C ILE A 465 27.87 15.48 10.00
N GLY A 466 28.94 14.87 10.52
CA GLY A 466 30.22 15.53 10.74
C GLY A 466 30.91 16.02 9.46
N ALA A 467 30.59 15.42 8.31
CA ALA A 467 31.00 15.87 6.98
C ALA A 467 30.04 16.89 6.33
N GLY A 468 29.00 17.34 7.06
CA GLY A 468 28.04 18.34 6.58
C GLY A 468 26.76 17.77 5.96
N ALA A 469 26.40 16.51 6.22
CA ALA A 469 25.10 15.98 5.79
C ALA A 469 23.96 16.67 6.54
N ASP A 470 23.03 17.26 5.79
CA ASP A 470 21.87 17.95 6.33
C ASP A 470 20.92 16.99 7.06
N VAL A 471 20.73 17.23 8.36
CA VAL A 471 19.78 16.50 9.22
C VAL A 471 18.33 16.87 8.87
N GLU A 472 18.11 18.09 8.40
CA GLU A 472 16.82 18.62 7.96
C GLU A 472 16.48 18.26 6.50
N ALA A 473 17.30 17.45 5.86
CA ALA A 473 17.14 17.08 4.46
C ALA A 473 15.75 16.47 4.18
N ARG A 474 15.14 16.93 3.09
CA ARG A 474 13.70 16.77 2.84
C ARG A 474 13.41 15.84 1.67
N ASP A 475 12.27 15.15 1.73
CA ASP A 475 11.72 14.40 0.60
C ASP A 475 10.92 15.30 -0.37
N SER A 476 10.31 14.70 -1.39
CA SER A 476 9.46 15.39 -2.38
C SER A 476 8.21 16.05 -1.79
N ASP A 477 7.75 15.59 -0.63
CA ASP A 477 6.64 16.15 0.14
C ASP A 477 7.13 17.18 1.17
N GLN A 478 8.43 17.53 1.13
CA GLN A 478 9.12 18.41 2.08
C GLN A 478 9.14 17.89 3.53
N ASN A 479 8.86 16.61 3.78
CA ASN A 479 9.03 16.02 5.11
C ASN A 479 10.52 15.91 5.42
N THR A 480 10.95 16.41 6.59
CA THR A 480 12.31 16.17 7.09
C THR A 480 12.50 14.71 7.47
N LEU A 481 13.75 14.28 7.64
CA LEU A 481 14.06 12.90 8.00
C LEU A 481 13.35 12.46 9.29
N LEU A 482 13.28 13.34 10.29
CA LEU A 482 12.54 13.08 11.54
C LEU A 482 11.03 12.89 11.31
N MET A 483 10.40 13.72 10.46
CA MET A 483 8.98 13.55 10.09
C MET A 483 8.72 12.21 9.39
N GLN A 484 9.58 11.83 8.44
CA GLN A 484 9.46 10.56 7.72
C GLN A 484 9.55 9.37 8.69
N ARG A 485 10.47 9.42 9.66
CA ARG A 485 10.59 8.37 10.67
C ARG A 485 9.41 8.38 11.65
N ALA A 486 8.94 9.55 12.09
CA ALA A 486 7.79 9.66 13.00
C ALA A 486 6.49 9.09 12.40
N ARG A 487 6.26 9.26 11.09
CA ARG A 487 5.06 8.74 10.40
C ARG A 487 5.17 7.27 9.98
N TYR A 488 6.32 6.87 9.44
CA TYR A 488 6.45 5.59 8.73
C TYR A 488 7.36 4.56 9.45
N ASN A 489 8.17 4.99 10.42
CA ASN A 489 9.08 4.15 11.22
C ASN A 489 8.96 4.45 12.73
N ASN A 490 7.72 4.57 13.20
CA ASN A 490 7.42 5.10 14.53
C ASN A 490 7.84 4.17 15.69
N LYS A 491 8.14 2.89 15.38
CA LYS A 491 8.59 1.87 16.33
C LYS A 491 10.10 1.94 16.65
N ASN A 492 10.92 2.54 15.78
CA ASN A 492 12.36 2.61 15.99
C ASN A 492 12.74 3.84 16.83
N ARG A 493 12.41 3.76 18.14
CA ARG A 493 12.64 4.82 19.12
C ARG A 493 14.07 5.37 19.11
N ALA A 494 15.08 4.50 19.05
CA ALA A 494 16.48 4.92 19.06
C ALA A 494 16.88 5.74 17.81
N THR A 495 16.25 5.52 16.64
CA THR A 495 16.46 6.38 15.46
C THR A 495 15.92 7.80 15.70
N LEU A 496 14.75 7.87 16.33
CA LEU A 496 14.04 9.12 16.59
C LEU A 496 14.76 9.93 17.68
N GLU A 497 15.25 9.25 18.74
CA GLU A 497 16.13 9.84 19.76
C GLU A 497 17.43 10.35 19.13
N PHE A 498 18.11 9.53 18.30
CA PHE A 498 19.32 9.94 17.60
C PHE A 498 19.11 11.21 16.75
N LEU A 499 18.04 11.28 15.93
CA LEU A 499 17.78 12.47 15.13
C LEU A 499 17.56 13.72 16.00
N LEU A 500 16.86 13.58 17.13
CA LEU A 500 16.66 14.65 18.12
C LEU A 500 17.93 15.02 18.91
N GLU A 501 18.91 14.11 19.03
CA GLU A 501 20.25 14.39 19.56
C GLU A 501 21.13 15.11 18.54
N GLN A 502 20.97 14.80 17.25
CA GLN A 502 21.70 15.45 16.16
C GLN A 502 21.07 16.80 15.72
N GLY A 503 20.17 17.35 16.53
CA GLY A 503 19.64 18.71 16.34
C GLY A 503 18.48 18.86 15.36
N ALA A 504 17.76 17.78 15.04
CA ALA A 504 16.59 17.85 14.16
C ALA A 504 15.52 18.83 14.71
N ASP A 505 14.98 19.69 13.85
CA ASP A 505 14.06 20.76 14.22
C ASP A 505 12.68 20.20 14.64
N ALA A 506 12.35 20.40 15.92
CA ALA A 506 11.08 19.97 16.49
C ALA A 506 9.86 20.74 15.93
N ASN A 507 10.08 21.88 15.27
CA ASN A 507 9.08 22.73 14.62
C ASN A 507 9.05 22.59 13.09
N ALA A 508 9.84 21.68 12.50
CA ALA A 508 9.89 21.52 11.06
C ALA A 508 8.53 21.18 10.45
N ARG A 509 8.30 21.71 9.24
CA ARG A 509 7.04 21.59 8.50
C ARG A 509 7.22 21.09 7.08
N ASN A 510 6.30 20.22 6.64
CA ASN A 510 6.25 19.70 5.28
C ASN A 510 5.48 20.61 4.30
N LYS A 511 5.27 20.15 3.06
CA LYS A 511 4.64 20.91 1.97
C LYS A 511 3.17 21.26 2.23
N ARG A 512 2.48 20.50 3.09
CA ARG A 512 1.12 20.81 3.56
C ARG A 512 1.12 21.78 4.75
N GLY A 513 2.28 22.04 5.34
CA GLY A 513 2.45 22.82 6.56
C GLY A 513 2.36 22.00 7.84
N GLU A 514 2.14 20.68 7.75
CA GLU A 514 2.05 19.76 8.90
C GLU A 514 3.38 19.75 9.65
N SER A 515 3.35 19.74 10.99
CA SER A 515 4.56 19.73 11.82
C SER A 515 5.04 18.33 12.22
N VAL A 516 6.29 18.22 12.70
CA VAL A 516 6.82 16.99 13.31
C VAL A 516 5.95 16.49 14.46
N LEU A 517 5.37 17.39 15.27
CA LEU A 517 4.46 17.03 16.35
C LEU A 517 3.18 16.35 15.83
N GLN A 518 2.61 16.84 14.72
CA GLN A 518 1.44 16.21 14.09
C GLN A 518 1.78 14.83 13.53
N ALA A 519 2.96 14.68 12.93
CA ALA A 519 3.49 13.38 12.52
C ALA A 519 3.62 12.39 13.70
N ALA A 520 4.12 12.84 14.85
CA ALA A 520 4.30 12.03 16.06
C ALA A 520 2.97 11.61 16.72
N LEU A 521 1.91 12.42 16.60
CA LEU A 521 0.61 12.16 17.24
C LEU A 521 -0.33 11.25 16.41
N THR A 522 0.17 10.65 15.32
CA THR A 522 -0.58 9.69 14.49
C THR A 522 -0.73 8.31 15.12
N SER A 523 -0.02 8.00 16.21
CA SER A 523 -0.15 6.77 17.00
C SER A 523 -0.02 7.07 18.51
N ALA A 524 -0.59 6.19 19.34
CA ALA A 524 -0.37 6.22 20.79
C ALA A 524 1.08 5.80 21.17
N ASP A 525 1.68 4.89 20.40
CA ASP A 525 3.03 4.35 20.66
C ASP A 525 4.13 5.43 20.60
N THR A 526 3.86 6.54 19.90
CA THR A 526 4.77 7.68 19.75
C THR A 526 4.55 8.81 20.75
N ARG A 527 3.76 8.60 21.81
CA ARG A 527 3.59 9.59 22.89
C ARG A 527 4.93 10.11 23.44
N TRP A 528 5.88 9.23 23.70
CA TRP A 528 7.21 9.60 24.20
C TRP A 528 7.95 10.56 23.24
N LEU A 529 7.73 10.45 21.92
CA LEU A 529 8.31 11.35 20.92
C LEU A 529 7.63 12.72 20.97
N ALA A 530 6.31 12.76 21.13
CA ALA A 530 5.58 14.00 21.29
C ALA A 530 6.05 14.78 22.54
N GLU A 531 6.27 14.09 23.66
CA GLU A 531 6.88 14.67 24.87
C GLU A 531 8.31 15.19 24.61
N ALA A 532 9.15 14.41 23.93
CA ALA A 532 10.52 14.80 23.58
C ALA A 532 10.60 16.00 22.60
N LEU A 533 9.57 16.19 21.78
CA LEU A 533 9.39 17.35 20.87
C LEU A 533 8.92 18.59 21.64
N VAL A 534 7.90 18.46 22.50
CA VAL A 534 7.41 19.59 23.31
C VAL A 534 8.47 20.08 24.29
N ALA A 535 9.26 19.17 24.88
CA ALA A 535 10.43 19.52 25.70
C ALA A 535 11.54 20.27 24.93
N ARG A 536 11.54 20.19 23.60
CA ARG A 536 12.41 20.96 22.69
C ARG A 536 11.72 22.20 22.09
N GLY A 537 10.57 22.60 22.62
CA GLY A 537 9.84 23.79 22.18
C GLY A 537 9.01 23.59 20.90
N ALA A 538 8.56 22.36 20.60
CA ALA A 538 7.58 22.15 19.53
C ALA A 538 6.27 22.90 19.82
N ASN A 539 5.78 23.66 18.85
CA ASN A 539 4.54 24.41 18.96
C ASN A 539 3.31 23.49 18.95
N VAL A 540 2.68 23.31 20.11
CA VAL A 540 1.45 22.53 20.30
C VAL A 540 0.25 23.04 19.53
N ASP A 541 0.23 24.33 19.17
CA ASP A 541 -0.82 25.00 18.38
C ASP A 541 -0.42 25.16 16.90
N SER A 542 0.56 24.38 16.42
CA SER A 542 1.04 24.42 15.03
C SER A 542 -0.05 24.04 14.02
N ALA A 543 -0.78 25.05 13.52
CA ALA A 543 -1.82 24.87 12.51
C ALA A 543 -1.26 24.73 11.08
N TYR A 544 -1.93 23.94 10.23
CA TYR A 544 -1.70 23.85 8.78
C TYR A 544 -3.04 23.85 8.01
N ILE A 545 -3.02 24.09 6.70
CA ILE A 545 -4.25 24.11 5.90
C ILE A 545 -4.54 22.70 5.37
N SER A 546 -5.64 22.08 5.82
CA SER A 546 -6.02 20.74 5.38
C SER A 546 -6.90 20.73 4.12
N ALA A 547 -7.68 21.80 3.90
CA ALA A 547 -8.64 21.93 2.80
C ALA A 547 -9.01 23.40 2.58
N TYR A 548 -9.73 23.70 1.49
CA TYR A 548 -10.36 24.98 1.23
C TYR A 548 -11.86 24.79 0.98
N TYR A 549 -12.70 25.68 1.52
CA TYR A 549 -14.14 25.75 1.23
C TYR A 549 -14.44 27.08 0.51
N GLY A 550 -14.35 27.02 -0.82
CA GLY A 550 -14.26 28.22 -1.65
C GLY A 550 -12.87 28.85 -1.52
N ASP A 551 -12.82 30.13 -1.19
CA ASP A 551 -11.62 30.91 -0.89
C ASP A 551 -11.12 30.75 0.56
N ARG A 552 -11.90 30.12 1.45
CA ARG A 552 -11.59 30.02 2.88
C ARG A 552 -10.77 28.78 3.25
N PRO A 553 -9.60 28.91 3.90
CA PRO A 553 -8.80 27.78 4.37
C PRO A 553 -9.38 27.12 5.62
N VAL A 554 -9.19 25.80 5.75
CA VAL A 554 -9.46 25.04 6.97
C VAL A 554 -8.13 24.78 7.69
N TRP A 555 -7.89 25.53 8.76
CA TRP A 555 -6.69 25.42 9.58
C TRP A 555 -6.86 24.33 10.66
N ILE A 556 -5.92 23.39 10.71
CA ILE A 556 -5.94 22.23 11.59
C ILE A 556 -4.71 22.25 12.50
N THR A 557 -4.93 22.35 13.81
CA THR A 557 -3.95 22.15 14.88
C THR A 557 -3.85 20.66 15.23
N PRO A 558 -2.81 20.22 15.98
CA PRO A 558 -2.74 18.86 16.53
C PRO A 558 -4.01 18.47 17.32
N LEU A 559 -4.60 19.43 18.03
CA LEU A 559 -5.80 19.23 18.85
C LEU A 559 -7.05 19.00 17.98
N LEU A 560 -7.24 19.82 16.94
CA LEU A 560 -8.35 19.65 16.01
C LEU A 560 -8.24 18.34 15.22
N GLU A 561 -7.05 17.96 14.76
CA GLU A 561 -6.87 16.68 14.05
C GLU A 561 -7.16 15.48 14.96
N THR A 562 -6.72 15.55 16.21
CA THR A 562 -7.00 14.53 17.23
C THR A 562 -8.51 14.31 17.42
N LEU A 563 -9.29 15.39 17.53
CA LEU A 563 -10.76 15.34 17.69
C LEU A 563 -11.53 14.86 16.45
N ARG A 564 -10.95 14.87 15.25
CA ARG A 564 -11.60 14.37 14.02
C ARG A 564 -11.71 12.84 13.96
N SER A 565 -11.06 12.13 14.89
CA SER A 565 -11.19 10.68 15.04
C SER A 565 -12.62 10.32 15.42
N HIS A 566 -13.41 9.73 14.51
CA HIS A 566 -14.81 9.43 14.81
C HIS A 566 -14.92 8.29 15.83
N PRO A 567 -15.66 8.45 16.95
CA PRO A 567 -15.81 7.41 17.98
C PRO A 567 -16.66 6.20 17.55
N GLY A 568 -17.05 6.13 16.27
CA GLY A 568 -18.10 5.25 15.77
C GLY A 568 -19.50 5.77 16.13
N GLU A 569 -20.51 4.98 15.82
CA GLU A 569 -21.87 5.28 16.24
C GLU A 569 -22.07 4.94 17.73
N LEU A 570 -22.68 5.88 18.47
CA LEU A 570 -23.07 5.65 19.85
C LEU A 570 -24.21 4.64 19.92
N ALA A 571 -24.02 3.60 20.74
CA ALA A 571 -24.95 2.50 20.93
C ALA A 571 -25.10 2.17 22.43
N PRO A 572 -26.22 1.54 22.83
CA PRO A 572 -26.46 1.09 24.19
C PRO A 572 -25.27 0.36 24.80
N GLY A 573 -24.91 0.72 26.03
CA GLY A 573 -23.77 0.14 26.76
C GLY A 573 -22.37 0.53 26.25
N LYS A 574 -22.25 1.35 25.19
CA LYS A 574 -20.97 1.94 24.76
C LYS A 574 -20.84 3.37 25.29
N THR A 575 -19.65 3.71 25.79
CA THR A 575 -19.28 5.09 26.13
C THR A 575 -18.14 5.52 25.22
N PRO A 576 -18.30 6.58 24.40
CA PRO A 576 -17.22 7.14 23.60
C PRO A 576 -16.09 7.60 24.51
N ARG A 577 -14.85 7.22 24.18
CA ARG A 577 -13.68 7.73 24.87
C ARG A 577 -13.12 8.91 24.10
N PRO A 578 -12.79 10.04 24.74
CA PRO A 578 -11.97 11.07 24.12
C PRO A 578 -10.68 10.47 23.54
N PRO A 579 -10.12 11.03 22.45
CA PRO A 579 -8.88 10.52 21.87
C PRO A 579 -7.72 10.60 22.86
N ALA A 580 -6.88 9.56 22.93
CA ALA A 580 -5.77 9.45 23.89
C ALA A 580 -4.72 10.59 23.82
N ASN A 581 -4.65 11.30 22.68
CA ASN A 581 -3.75 12.42 22.47
C ASN A 581 -4.36 13.79 22.82
N LEU A 582 -5.64 13.86 23.22
CA LEU A 582 -6.28 15.12 23.60
C LEU A 582 -5.71 15.65 24.92
N ASP A 583 -5.73 14.84 25.97
CA ASP A 583 -5.29 15.22 27.32
C ASP A 583 -3.84 15.71 27.32
N PHE A 584 -2.99 15.13 26.47
CA PHE A 584 -1.62 15.59 26.21
C PHE A 584 -1.56 17.06 25.81
N LEU A 585 -2.28 17.40 24.75
CA LEU A 585 -2.20 18.72 24.13
C LEU A 585 -2.74 19.78 25.10
N LEU A 586 -3.82 19.46 25.81
CA LEU A 586 -4.37 20.30 26.87
C LEU A 586 -3.40 20.49 28.03
N GLN A 587 -2.79 19.42 28.55
CA GLN A 587 -1.78 19.47 29.62
C GLN A 587 -0.53 20.29 29.22
N HIS A 588 -0.15 20.26 27.94
CA HIS A 588 0.94 21.06 27.39
C HIS A 588 0.49 22.43 26.83
N GLY A 589 -0.72 22.88 27.19
CA GLY A 589 -1.17 24.27 27.04
C GLY A 589 -1.76 24.64 25.68
N ALA A 590 -2.13 23.66 24.85
CA ALA A 590 -2.78 23.88 23.57
C ALA A 590 -4.04 24.74 23.71
N ASP A 591 -4.13 25.78 22.89
CA ASP A 591 -5.21 26.74 22.90
C ASP A 591 -6.33 26.25 21.98
N VAL A 592 -7.44 25.80 22.59
CA VAL A 592 -8.61 25.29 21.85
C VAL A 592 -9.18 26.36 20.91
N SER A 593 -8.90 27.66 21.11
CA SER A 593 -9.33 28.70 20.18
C SER A 593 -8.59 28.70 18.84
N VAL A 594 -7.41 28.06 18.69
CA VAL A 594 -6.54 28.20 17.51
C VAL A 594 -6.91 27.21 16.40
N GLY A 595 -6.90 27.70 15.15
CA GLY A 595 -7.30 26.95 13.96
C GLY A 595 -8.78 27.12 13.66
N GLY A 596 -9.36 26.22 12.86
CA GLY A 596 -10.72 26.31 12.35
C GLY A 596 -10.83 26.91 10.94
N LEU A 597 -12.05 27.24 10.53
CA LEU A 597 -12.36 27.78 9.20
C LEU A 597 -12.01 29.27 9.11
N GLY A 598 -10.89 29.61 8.46
CA GLY A 598 -10.38 30.97 8.38
C GLY A 598 -11.16 31.89 7.45
N ALA A 599 -10.83 33.18 7.51
CA ALA A 599 -11.11 34.10 6.42
C ALA A 599 -10.08 33.86 5.28
N PRO A 600 -10.24 34.49 4.10
CA PRO A 600 -9.29 34.32 2.98
C PRO A 600 -7.88 34.88 3.22
N ASP A 601 -7.62 35.46 4.39
CA ASP A 601 -6.29 35.92 4.78
C ASP A 601 -5.39 34.75 5.23
N LYS A 602 -4.07 34.94 5.12
CA LYS A 602 -3.07 33.89 5.40
C LYS A 602 -2.75 33.74 6.89
N GLN A 603 -3.62 34.20 7.78
CA GLN A 603 -3.42 34.11 9.23
C GLN A 603 -4.14 32.89 9.80
N VAL A 604 -3.61 32.34 10.89
CA VAL A 604 -4.29 31.26 11.63
C VAL A 604 -5.43 31.91 12.44
N PRO A 605 -6.71 31.55 12.17
CA PRO A 605 -7.84 32.15 12.86
C PRO A 605 -7.93 31.66 14.30
N ARG A 606 -8.67 32.42 15.12
CA ARG A 606 -9.07 32.02 16.47
C ARG A 606 -10.52 31.53 16.51
N ASN A 607 -10.89 30.58 15.65
CA ASN A 607 -12.21 29.93 15.66
C ASN A 607 -12.15 28.41 15.88
N GLY A 608 -11.03 27.92 16.43
CA GLY A 608 -10.80 26.51 16.73
C GLY A 608 -11.81 25.97 17.72
N LEU A 609 -12.33 26.80 18.64
CA LEU A 609 -13.33 26.37 19.62
C LEU A 609 -14.62 25.90 18.94
N GLU A 610 -15.07 26.55 17.86
CA GLU A 610 -16.25 26.08 17.12
C GLU A 610 -15.98 24.73 16.47
N ALA A 611 -14.85 24.58 15.77
CA ALA A 611 -14.46 23.33 15.13
C ALA A 611 -14.21 22.17 16.13
N ALA A 612 -13.67 22.49 17.31
CA ALA A 612 -13.45 21.55 18.40
C ALA A 612 -14.78 21.09 18.99
N LEU A 613 -15.74 22.00 19.24
CA LEU A 613 -17.07 21.67 19.75
C LEU A 613 -17.93 20.93 18.71
N GLU A 614 -17.86 21.29 17.42
CA GLU A 614 -18.49 20.54 16.32
C GLU A 614 -17.96 19.10 16.22
N SER A 615 -16.66 18.89 16.47
CA SER A 615 -16.05 17.55 16.46
C SER A 615 -16.38 16.77 17.74
N ALA A 616 -16.28 17.43 18.90
CA ALA A 616 -16.61 16.88 20.21
C ALA A 616 -18.10 16.49 20.34
N ALA A 617 -18.98 17.12 19.56
CA ALA A 617 -20.37 16.72 19.42
C ALA A 617 -20.53 15.21 19.24
N MET A 618 -19.69 14.56 18.41
CA MET A 618 -19.81 13.14 18.10
C MET A 618 -19.61 12.19 19.31
N TYR A 619 -19.08 12.68 20.43
CA TYR A 619 -18.72 11.86 21.60
C TYR A 619 -19.79 11.81 22.69
N ALA A 620 -20.88 12.60 22.61
CA ALA A 620 -21.93 12.67 23.62
C ALA A 620 -21.40 12.81 25.07
N SER A 621 -20.35 13.62 25.26
CA SER A 621 -19.65 13.79 26.54
C SER A 621 -19.75 15.24 27.03
N PRO A 622 -20.54 15.53 28.08
CA PRO A 622 -20.60 16.85 28.72
C PRO A 622 -19.24 17.32 29.24
N ASP A 623 -18.47 16.39 29.81
CA ASP A 623 -17.14 16.66 30.38
C ASP A 623 -16.13 17.07 29.32
N LEU A 624 -16.20 16.48 28.12
CA LEU A 624 -15.37 16.91 26.99
C LEU A 624 -15.69 18.34 26.55
N ILE A 625 -16.98 18.71 26.51
CA ILE A 625 -17.42 20.05 26.14
C ILE A 625 -16.94 21.10 27.15
N SER A 626 -17.08 20.84 28.45
CA SER A 626 -16.60 21.74 29.51
C SER A 626 -15.07 21.84 29.53
N THR A 627 -14.36 20.72 29.33
CA THR A 627 -12.89 20.66 29.23
C THR A 627 -12.36 21.48 28.06
N LEU A 628 -12.95 21.34 26.86
CA LEU A 628 -12.56 22.13 25.69
C LEU A 628 -12.85 23.62 25.88
N ARG A 629 -13.97 23.97 26.52
CA ARG A 629 -14.30 25.37 26.83
C ARG A 629 -13.28 25.99 27.80
N ALA A 630 -12.84 25.25 28.82
CA ALA A 630 -11.88 25.73 29.82
C ALA A 630 -10.48 26.02 29.23
N HIS A 631 -10.09 25.36 28.13
CA HIS A 631 -8.79 25.54 27.47
C HIS A 631 -8.82 26.48 26.26
N ALA A 632 -9.93 27.17 26.00
CA ALA A 632 -10.03 28.18 24.94
C ALA A 632 -9.66 29.57 25.47
N LYS A 633 -8.60 30.17 24.92
CA LYS A 633 -8.13 31.50 25.35
C LYS A 633 -8.84 32.61 24.57
N ALA A 634 -9.01 33.77 25.20
CA ALA A 634 -9.57 34.96 24.58
C ALA A 634 -8.47 35.79 23.86
N PRO A 635 -8.80 36.55 22.80
CA PRO A 635 -10.10 36.59 22.11
C PRO A 635 -10.28 35.37 21.19
N HIS A 636 -11.51 34.90 21.03
CA HIS A 636 -11.88 33.90 20.03
C HIS A 636 -13.16 34.34 19.31
N ALA A 637 -13.43 33.78 18.13
CA ALA A 637 -14.64 34.07 17.38
C ALA A 637 -15.91 33.72 18.19
N PRO A 638 -17.01 34.48 18.05
CA PRO A 638 -18.29 34.13 18.67
C PRO A 638 -18.79 32.80 18.10
N LEU A 639 -19.34 31.95 18.97
CA LEU A 639 -19.84 30.64 18.60
C LEU A 639 -21.21 30.74 17.91
N THR A 640 -21.45 29.88 16.91
CA THR A 640 -22.75 29.71 16.25
C THR A 640 -23.53 28.53 16.83
N ALA A 641 -24.72 28.27 16.28
CA ALA A 641 -25.55 27.10 16.62
C ALA A 641 -25.06 25.77 16.01
N ARG A 642 -23.99 25.76 15.21
CA ARG A 642 -23.54 24.55 14.48
C ARG A 642 -23.11 23.36 15.36
N PRO A 643 -22.35 23.54 16.47
CA PRO A 643 -22.06 22.42 17.37
C PRO A 643 -23.32 21.76 17.92
N LEU A 644 -24.33 22.56 18.26
CA LEU A 644 -25.60 22.10 18.78
C LEU A 644 -26.42 21.37 17.69
N GLN A 645 -26.49 21.90 16.47
CA GLN A 645 -27.10 21.19 15.33
C GLN A 645 -26.49 19.80 15.08
N ARG A 646 -25.18 19.63 15.30
CA ARG A 646 -24.49 18.34 15.17
C ARG A 646 -24.91 17.34 16.23
N VAL A 647 -25.02 17.77 17.50
CA VAL A 647 -25.59 16.97 18.59
C VAL A 647 -27.02 16.53 18.25
N LEU A 648 -27.84 17.46 17.75
CA LEU A 648 -29.25 17.21 17.45
C LEU A 648 -29.45 16.20 16.29
N ALA A 649 -28.58 16.23 15.28
CA ALA A 649 -28.59 15.25 14.20
C ALA A 649 -28.35 13.81 14.71
N ASN A 650 -27.38 13.63 15.61
CA ASN A 650 -27.09 12.31 16.19
C ASN A 650 -28.19 11.84 17.16
N TRP A 651 -28.75 12.76 17.94
CA TRP A 651 -29.88 12.49 18.84
C TRP A 651 -31.07 11.90 18.07
N ASN A 652 -31.40 12.46 16.89
CA ASN A 652 -32.48 11.96 16.04
C ASN A 652 -32.30 10.49 15.64
N THR A 653 -31.09 10.08 15.25
CA THR A 653 -30.75 8.70 14.90
C THR A 653 -30.95 7.76 16.10
N ALA A 654 -30.51 8.19 17.29
CA ALA A 654 -30.72 7.43 18.52
C ALA A 654 -32.22 7.28 18.87
N ARG A 655 -33.04 8.34 18.70
CA ARG A 655 -34.49 8.25 18.95
C ARG A 655 -35.18 7.28 17.99
N GLY A 656 -34.82 7.31 16.71
CA GLY A 656 -35.39 6.38 15.72
C GLY A 656 -35.23 4.91 16.13
N ARG A 657 -34.15 4.59 16.86
CA ARG A 657 -33.89 3.26 17.42
C ARG A 657 -34.58 3.04 18.78
N ALA A 658 -34.67 4.08 19.61
CA ALA A 658 -35.44 4.05 20.86
C ALA A 658 -36.93 3.78 20.66
N ALA A 659 -37.50 4.07 19.49
CA ALA A 659 -38.86 3.69 19.14
C ALA A 659 -39.07 2.16 19.07
N SER A 660 -38.02 1.40 18.76
CA SER A 660 -38.05 -0.07 18.70
C SER A 660 -37.51 -0.73 19.97
N ASP A 661 -36.56 -0.10 20.67
CA ASP A 661 -36.01 -0.56 21.95
C ASP A 661 -35.79 0.63 22.91
N PRO A 662 -36.83 1.03 23.66
CA PRO A 662 -36.72 2.16 24.59
C PRO A 662 -35.71 1.89 25.71
N ALA A 663 -35.71 0.67 26.27
CA ALA A 663 -34.92 0.35 27.46
C ALA A 663 -33.42 0.48 27.21
N ALA A 664 -32.94 0.06 26.03
CA ALA A 664 -31.52 0.16 25.68
C ALA A 664 -31.10 1.60 25.31
N TRP A 665 -31.98 2.37 24.65
CA TRP A 665 -31.61 3.66 24.05
C TRP A 665 -31.90 4.90 24.91
N GLN A 666 -32.78 4.83 25.92
CA GLN A 666 -33.02 5.97 26.83
C GLN A 666 -31.74 6.53 27.51
N PRO A 667 -30.79 5.70 28.00
CA PRO A 667 -29.51 6.21 28.52
C PRO A 667 -28.67 6.97 27.48
N VAL A 668 -28.73 6.56 26.21
CA VAL A 668 -28.04 7.23 25.10
C VAL A 668 -28.67 8.59 24.82
N LEU A 669 -30.00 8.68 24.83
CA LEU A 669 -30.72 9.95 24.68
C LEU A 669 -30.42 10.94 25.81
N ALA A 670 -30.27 10.44 27.04
CA ALA A 670 -29.87 11.24 28.19
C ALA A 670 -28.44 11.81 28.06
N GLN A 671 -27.48 11.02 27.56
CA GLN A 671 -26.11 11.49 27.28
C GLN A 671 -26.10 12.61 26.23
N TRP A 672 -26.87 12.44 25.14
CA TRP A 672 -27.02 13.48 24.12
C TRP A 672 -27.66 14.76 24.68
N ARG A 673 -28.69 14.64 25.54
CA ARG A 673 -29.31 15.79 26.23
C ARG A 673 -28.30 16.56 27.08
N ALA A 674 -27.58 15.87 27.98
CA ALA A 674 -26.58 16.51 28.84
C ALA A 674 -25.45 17.17 28.04
N THR A 675 -25.11 16.61 26.86
CA THR A 675 -24.11 17.21 25.96
C THR A 675 -24.61 18.52 25.33
N ALA A 676 -25.89 18.60 24.96
CA ALA A 676 -26.51 19.83 24.48
C ALA A 676 -26.54 20.92 25.57
N GLU A 677 -26.91 20.56 26.81
CA GLU A 677 -26.92 21.46 27.96
C GLU A 677 -25.50 22.00 28.27
N ALA A 678 -24.48 21.14 28.18
CA ALA A 678 -23.08 21.54 28.31
C ALA A 678 -22.62 22.49 27.18
N MET A 679 -23.10 22.32 25.94
CA MET A 679 -22.81 23.23 24.84
C MET A 679 -23.39 24.63 25.06
N VAL A 680 -24.65 24.72 25.51
CA VAL A 680 -25.27 26.01 25.87
C VAL A 680 -24.49 26.68 26.99
N THR A 681 -24.10 25.91 28.03
CA THR A 681 -23.26 26.38 29.13
C THR A 681 -21.88 26.84 28.66
N ALA A 682 -21.31 26.21 27.63
CA ALA A 682 -20.07 26.64 26.99
C ALA A 682 -20.21 27.92 26.14
N GLY A 683 -21.43 28.48 25.99
CA GLY A 683 -21.70 29.68 25.20
C GLY A 683 -21.91 29.40 23.70
N VAL A 684 -22.21 28.15 23.31
CA VAL A 684 -22.68 27.85 21.95
C VAL A 684 -24.01 28.56 21.74
N ALA A 685 -24.09 29.40 20.70
CA ALA A 685 -25.26 30.23 20.48
C ALA A 685 -26.49 29.38 20.11
N LEU A 686 -27.66 29.82 20.60
CA LEU A 686 -28.94 29.17 20.32
C LEU A 686 -29.43 29.43 18.87
N ARG A 687 -28.91 30.49 18.23
CA ARG A 687 -29.15 30.91 16.83
C ARG A 687 -27.82 31.36 16.21
N ASP A 688 -27.64 31.29 14.89
CA ASP A 688 -26.46 31.92 14.25
C ASP A 688 -26.66 33.45 14.19
N PRO A 689 -25.85 34.26 14.91
CA PRO A 689 -26.02 35.70 14.97
C PRO A 689 -25.73 36.42 13.64
N ARG A 690 -25.19 35.73 12.62
CA ARG A 690 -24.93 36.29 11.29
C ARG A 690 -26.04 36.02 10.28
N SER A 691 -27.09 35.30 10.67
CA SER A 691 -28.21 34.93 9.81
C SER A 691 -29.31 35.99 9.83
N THR A 692 -29.23 36.98 8.94
CA THR A 692 -30.36 37.89 8.63
C THR A 692 -31.34 37.32 7.61
N ASP A 693 -31.03 36.16 7.01
CA ASP A 693 -31.86 35.46 6.02
C ASP A 693 -31.85 33.96 6.33
N ALA A 694 -32.94 33.49 6.94
CA ALA A 694 -33.15 32.11 7.36
C ALA A 694 -33.18 31.08 6.21
N SER A 695 -33.19 31.53 4.94
CA SER A 695 -33.29 30.65 3.80
C SER A 695 -31.94 30.12 3.28
N ALA A 696 -30.83 30.72 3.72
CA ALA A 696 -29.51 30.46 3.16
C ALA A 696 -28.69 29.40 3.93
N ARG A 697 -28.59 28.20 3.33
CA ARG A 697 -27.58 27.15 3.59
C ARG A 697 -27.77 26.26 4.84
N GLY A 698 -28.90 25.56 4.92
CA GLY A 698 -28.96 24.24 5.57
C GLY A 698 -28.82 24.18 7.09
N ASN A 699 -28.82 25.35 7.76
CA ASN A 699 -29.03 25.41 9.20
C ASN A 699 -30.41 24.81 9.52
N LEU A 700 -30.47 23.68 10.23
CA LEU A 700 -31.74 23.17 10.75
C LEU A 700 -32.28 24.19 11.77
N PRO A 701 -33.49 24.73 11.57
CA PRO A 701 -34.10 25.61 12.53
C PRO A 701 -34.68 24.78 13.67
N PRO A 702 -34.45 25.21 14.92
CA PRO A 702 -35.00 24.68 16.15
C PRO A 702 -36.38 24.01 16.14
N LEU A 703 -37.38 24.63 15.52
CA LEU A 703 -38.75 24.50 16.00
C LEU A 703 -39.53 23.32 15.40
N ALA A 704 -38.99 22.66 14.36
CA ALA A 704 -39.53 21.41 13.82
C ALA A 704 -39.09 20.14 14.60
N LEU A 705 -38.46 20.28 15.77
CA LEU A 705 -37.89 19.17 16.55
C LEU A 705 -38.76 18.84 17.78
N PRO A 706 -39.73 17.90 17.68
CA PRO A 706 -40.68 17.62 18.76
C PRO A 706 -40.10 17.10 20.07
N TRP A 707 -38.81 16.87 20.15
CA TRP A 707 -38.18 16.04 21.16
C TRP A 707 -37.11 16.78 21.98
N LEU A 708 -36.81 18.03 21.63
CA LEU A 708 -35.97 18.90 22.43
C LEU A 708 -36.57 19.03 23.84
N PRO A 709 -35.79 19.11 24.93
CA PRO A 709 -36.37 19.40 26.24
C PRO A 709 -37.15 20.71 26.20
N ASP A 710 -38.34 20.78 26.81
CA ASP A 710 -39.22 21.96 26.75
C ASP A 710 -38.52 23.23 27.26
N GLU A 711 -37.61 23.09 28.21
CA GLU A 711 -36.73 24.15 28.73
C GLU A 711 -35.78 24.71 27.65
N LEU A 712 -35.14 23.84 26.86
CA LEU A 712 -34.24 24.22 25.78
C LEU A 712 -35.02 24.72 24.55
N TYR A 713 -36.24 24.21 24.33
CA TYR A 713 -37.18 24.69 23.33
C TYR A 713 -37.68 26.10 23.65
N ALA A 714 -38.03 26.36 24.92
CA ALA A 714 -38.38 27.68 25.42
C ALA A 714 -37.18 28.65 25.35
N ALA A 715 -35.97 28.19 25.70
CA ALA A 715 -34.76 29.01 25.55
C ALA A 715 -34.46 29.37 24.08
N TRP A 716 -34.73 28.46 23.14
CA TRP A 716 -34.62 28.71 21.70
C TRP A 716 -35.64 29.74 21.21
N LEU A 717 -36.91 29.64 21.62
CA LEU A 717 -37.92 30.68 21.34
C LEU A 717 -37.54 32.04 21.96
N ALA A 718 -37.15 32.06 23.24
CA ALA A 718 -36.76 33.28 23.95
C ALA A 718 -35.51 33.97 23.35
N ALA A 719 -34.65 33.22 22.67
CA ALA A 719 -33.52 33.75 21.89
C ALA A 719 -33.92 34.30 20.50
N GLY A 720 -35.21 34.37 20.19
CA GLY A 720 -35.74 34.89 18.93
C GLY A 720 -35.54 33.94 17.75
N ALA A 721 -35.60 32.62 17.97
CA ALA A 721 -35.78 31.66 16.88
C ALA A 721 -37.21 31.78 16.33
N ASP A 722 -37.34 32.00 15.02
CA ASP A 722 -38.66 32.16 14.37
C ASP A 722 -39.27 30.77 14.04
N PRO A 723 -40.47 30.44 14.53
CA PRO A 723 -41.14 29.17 14.24
C PRO A 723 -41.46 28.94 12.76
N ALA A 724 -41.42 29.97 11.91
CA ALA A 724 -41.53 29.83 10.46
C ALA A 724 -40.22 29.41 9.76
N GLU A 725 -39.05 29.46 10.42
CA GLU A 725 -37.76 29.17 9.77
C GLU A 725 -37.72 27.72 9.27
N ARG A 726 -37.10 27.52 8.09
CA ARG A 726 -37.31 26.34 7.23
C ARG A 726 -36.45 25.13 7.59
N ALA A 727 -37.07 23.99 7.89
CA ALA A 727 -36.37 22.70 7.84
C ALA A 727 -35.76 22.46 6.43
N GLY A 728 -34.65 21.69 6.40
CA GLY A 728 -33.76 21.61 5.25
C GLY A 728 -34.37 21.08 3.94
N TYR A 729 -33.64 21.28 2.84
CA TYR A 729 -34.05 21.01 1.46
C TYR A 729 -34.62 19.60 1.23
N GLU A 730 -34.14 18.59 1.96
CA GLU A 730 -34.57 17.18 1.85
C GLU A 730 -36.05 16.94 2.21
N ILE A 731 -36.68 17.80 3.02
CA ILE A 731 -38.12 17.67 3.34
C ILE A 731 -39.00 18.19 2.18
N ARG A 732 -38.45 19.02 1.27
CA ARG A 732 -39.22 19.60 0.16
C ARG A 732 -39.63 18.58 -0.88
N GLU A 733 -38.74 17.64 -1.23
CA GLU A 733 -38.97 16.73 -2.37
C GLU A 733 -39.85 15.51 -2.00
N ASN A 734 -39.70 14.93 -0.80
CA ASN A 734 -40.49 13.76 -0.40
C ASN A 734 -41.96 14.09 -0.02
N HIS A 735 -42.28 15.35 0.28
CA HIS A 735 -43.63 15.75 0.72
C HIS A 735 -44.23 16.96 -0.01
N GLY A 736 -43.54 17.57 -0.99
CA GLY A 736 -44.15 18.47 -1.98
C GLY A 736 -44.76 19.78 -1.44
N MET A 737 -44.28 20.32 -0.31
CA MET A 737 -44.85 21.51 0.34
C MET A 737 -43.98 22.77 0.18
N GLN A 738 -44.60 23.93 -0.11
CA GLN A 738 -43.86 25.17 -0.36
C GLN A 738 -43.78 26.17 0.82
N TRP A 739 -44.79 26.25 1.70
CA TRP A 739 -44.84 27.21 2.82
C TRP A 739 -45.58 26.62 4.02
N PRO A 740 -44.94 26.49 5.21
CA PRO A 740 -45.58 25.90 6.38
C PRO A 740 -45.63 26.86 7.60
N ALA A 741 -46.69 27.66 7.73
CA ALA A 741 -46.85 28.56 8.90
C ALA A 741 -47.28 27.83 10.19
N ALA A 742 -47.94 26.68 10.08
CA ALA A 742 -48.45 25.90 11.22
C ALA A 742 -47.83 24.50 11.37
N LEU A 743 -46.96 24.06 10.44
CA LEU A 743 -46.44 22.69 10.42
C LEU A 743 -45.62 22.30 11.66
N PRO A 744 -44.81 23.17 12.29
CA PRO A 744 -44.14 22.83 13.55
C PRO A 744 -45.14 22.48 14.65
N LEU A 745 -46.20 23.28 14.80
CA LEU A 745 -47.27 23.04 15.77
C LEU A 745 -48.00 21.72 15.45
N VAL A 746 -48.36 21.49 14.19
CA VAL A 746 -48.97 20.21 13.74
C VAL A 746 -48.03 19.02 14.01
N ASN A 747 -46.72 19.16 13.79
CA ASN A 747 -45.74 18.13 14.10
C ASN A 747 -45.64 17.84 15.61
N MET A 748 -45.70 18.87 16.48
CA MET A 748 -45.76 18.67 17.93
C MET A 748 -47.03 17.91 18.34
N VAL A 749 -48.17 18.25 17.75
CA VAL A 749 -49.46 17.60 18.02
C VAL A 749 -49.48 16.14 17.58
N VAL A 750 -48.99 15.85 16.37
CA VAL A 750 -48.85 14.48 15.85
C VAL A 750 -47.86 13.67 16.70
N ALA A 751 -46.82 14.32 17.27
CA ALA A 751 -45.87 13.69 18.18
C ALA A 751 -46.40 13.56 19.64
N GLY A 752 -47.52 14.18 20.00
CA GLY A 752 -48.08 14.17 21.36
C GLY A 752 -47.44 15.15 22.36
N GLU A 753 -46.63 16.10 21.89
CA GLU A 753 -45.70 16.91 22.69
C GLU A 753 -46.36 18.17 23.28
N GLN A 754 -47.27 17.96 24.25
CA GLN A 754 -48.16 19.00 24.78
C GLN A 754 -47.46 20.25 25.32
N GLY A 755 -46.28 20.12 25.94
CA GLY A 755 -45.51 21.28 26.42
C GLY A 755 -45.05 22.19 25.28
N LYS A 756 -44.59 21.63 24.17
CA LYS A 756 -44.19 22.37 22.95
C LYS A 756 -45.38 22.92 22.19
N VAL A 757 -46.50 22.20 22.19
CA VAL A 757 -47.78 22.73 21.69
C VAL A 757 -48.14 24.02 22.44
N ALA A 758 -48.04 24.02 23.77
CA ALA A 758 -48.30 25.22 24.58
C ALA A 758 -47.30 26.37 24.34
N LEU A 759 -46.02 26.06 24.05
CA LEU A 759 -45.00 27.06 23.71
C LEU A 759 -45.16 27.64 22.30
N LEU A 760 -45.60 26.85 21.31
CA LEU A 760 -45.78 27.30 19.93
C LEU A 760 -47.11 27.99 19.66
N LEU A 761 -48.17 27.65 20.40
CA LEU A 761 -49.51 28.14 20.12
C LEU A 761 -49.61 29.69 20.16
N PRO A 762 -48.97 30.42 21.10
CA PRO A 762 -48.94 31.88 21.07
C PRO A 762 -48.24 32.44 19.83
N GLU A 763 -47.14 31.82 19.40
CA GLU A 763 -46.36 32.27 18.24
C GLU A 763 -47.13 32.07 16.93
N VAL A 764 -47.75 30.91 16.74
CA VAL A 764 -48.60 30.65 15.56
C VAL A 764 -49.81 31.60 15.53
N ALA A 765 -50.40 31.92 16.69
CA ALA A 765 -51.45 32.92 16.79
C ALA A 765 -50.96 34.36 16.47
N GLN A 766 -49.66 34.66 16.67
CA GLN A 766 -49.07 35.92 16.21
C GLN A 766 -48.79 35.92 14.70
N MET A 767 -48.46 34.78 14.09
CA MET A 767 -48.14 34.68 12.67
C MET A 767 -49.36 34.85 11.74
N VAL A 768 -50.56 34.44 12.15
CA VAL A 768 -51.77 34.51 11.30
C VAL A 768 -52.39 35.90 11.15
N ARG A 769 -51.79 36.96 11.71
CA ARG A 769 -52.36 38.32 11.81
C ARG A 769 -52.67 39.06 10.50
N THR A 770 -52.35 38.52 9.32
CA THR A 770 -52.69 39.14 8.02
C THR A 770 -53.71 38.30 7.25
N PRO A 771 -54.59 38.92 6.44
CA PRO A 771 -55.55 38.23 5.58
C PRO A 771 -55.00 36.98 4.87
N ALA A 772 -53.85 37.12 4.20
CA ALA A 772 -53.22 36.03 3.44
C ALA A 772 -52.62 34.92 4.34
N LEU A 773 -51.97 35.27 5.45
CA LEU A 773 -51.40 34.26 6.35
C LEU A 773 -52.48 33.51 7.13
N CYS A 774 -53.56 34.20 7.51
CA CYS A 774 -54.77 33.61 8.03
C CYS A 774 -55.35 32.57 7.06
N GLY A 775 -55.65 33.01 5.83
CA GLY A 775 -56.19 32.15 4.78
C GLY A 775 -55.35 30.91 4.50
N LYS A 776 -54.02 31.07 4.47
CA LYS A 776 -53.08 29.98 4.27
C LYS A 776 -53.11 28.97 5.42
N ALA A 777 -53.10 29.43 6.66
CA ALA A 777 -53.16 28.55 7.83
C ALA A 777 -54.48 27.75 7.89
N VAL A 778 -55.60 28.38 7.52
CA VAL A 778 -56.90 27.72 7.39
C VAL A 778 -56.86 26.65 6.28
N ALA A 779 -56.27 26.95 5.12
CA ALA A 779 -56.11 25.98 4.04
C ALA A 779 -55.29 24.75 4.44
N ASP A 780 -54.15 24.96 5.11
CA ASP A 780 -53.26 23.87 5.51
C ASP A 780 -53.87 22.99 6.62
N VAL A 781 -54.54 23.59 7.62
CA VAL A 781 -55.23 22.84 8.69
C VAL A 781 -56.46 22.09 8.16
N ALA A 782 -57.20 22.67 7.22
CA ALA A 782 -58.31 21.99 6.56
C ALA A 782 -57.80 20.82 5.69
N ALA A 783 -56.79 21.04 4.85
CA ALA A 783 -56.18 19.99 4.03
C ALA A 783 -55.64 18.82 4.87
N TRP A 784 -54.98 19.12 6.00
CA TRP A 784 -54.50 18.10 6.94
C TRP A 784 -55.63 17.24 7.50
N GLN A 785 -56.79 17.83 7.85
CA GLN A 785 -57.96 17.07 8.27
C GLN A 785 -58.55 16.23 7.14
N VAL A 786 -58.59 16.71 5.87
CA VAL A 786 -59.04 15.86 4.74
C VAL A 786 -58.09 14.66 4.61
N ALA A 787 -56.77 14.90 4.69
CA ALA A 787 -55.73 13.91 4.43
C ALA A 787 -55.65 12.77 5.47
N LEU A 788 -56.23 12.96 6.67
CA LEU A 788 -56.24 11.94 7.73
C LEU A 788 -57.38 10.91 7.60
N ASP A 789 -58.35 11.15 6.72
CA ASP A 789 -59.47 10.25 6.36
C ASP A 789 -60.16 9.56 7.57
N GLY A 790 -60.40 10.33 8.63
CA GLY A 790 -60.97 9.85 9.89
C GLY A 790 -61.18 10.95 10.94
N PRO A 791 -61.83 10.64 12.07
CA PRO A 791 -62.06 11.61 13.14
C PRO A 791 -60.74 12.01 13.83
N LEU A 792 -60.50 13.31 13.98
CA LEU A 792 -59.35 13.83 14.73
C LEU A 792 -59.38 13.34 16.18
N SER A 793 -58.23 12.90 16.69
CA SER A 793 -58.07 12.63 18.13
C SER A 793 -58.27 13.92 18.96
N PRO A 794 -58.61 13.82 20.26
CA PRO A 794 -58.89 15.01 21.07
C PRO A 794 -57.80 16.11 21.04
N PRO A 795 -56.48 15.79 21.07
CA PRO A 795 -55.43 16.81 20.91
C PRO A 795 -55.42 17.46 19.52
N GLN A 796 -55.64 16.66 18.46
CA GLN A 796 -55.69 17.15 17.08
C GLN A 796 -56.90 18.09 16.87
N ALA A 797 -58.07 17.71 17.40
CA ALA A 797 -59.28 18.52 17.36
C ALA A 797 -59.14 19.83 18.18
N GLN A 798 -58.44 19.78 19.32
CA GLN A 798 -58.16 20.96 20.14
C GLN A 798 -57.27 21.97 19.39
N VAL A 799 -56.17 21.53 18.78
CA VAL A 799 -55.27 22.46 18.09
C VAL A 799 -55.85 22.95 16.76
N GLN A 800 -56.57 22.10 16.01
CA GLN A 800 -57.36 22.57 14.87
C GLN A 800 -58.29 23.71 15.31
N ARG A 801 -59.06 23.52 16.38
CA ARG A 801 -59.98 24.55 16.90
C ARG A 801 -59.22 25.84 17.24
N GLN A 802 -58.11 25.76 17.97
CA GLN A 802 -57.34 26.93 18.36
C GLN A 802 -56.72 27.70 17.18
N VAL A 803 -56.23 27.02 16.13
CA VAL A 803 -55.72 27.69 14.92
C VAL A 803 -56.86 28.32 14.13
N LEU A 804 -57.99 27.63 13.98
CA LEU A 804 -59.18 28.18 13.31
C LEU A 804 -59.79 29.36 14.09
N ASP A 805 -59.78 29.33 15.42
CA ASP A 805 -60.27 30.43 16.27
C ASP A 805 -59.34 31.65 16.24
N ALA A 806 -58.01 31.44 16.23
CA ALA A 806 -57.05 32.52 16.02
C ALA A 806 -57.19 33.16 14.64
N ALA A 807 -57.45 32.36 13.60
CA ALA A 807 -57.72 32.83 12.25
C ALA A 807 -59.07 33.56 12.12
N ARG A 808 -60.14 33.09 12.80
CA ARG A 808 -61.44 33.80 12.87
C ARG A 808 -61.36 35.18 13.52
N ALA A 809 -60.35 35.43 14.36
CA ALA A 809 -60.10 36.74 14.96
C ALA A 809 -59.44 37.75 14.01
N VAL A 810 -59.10 37.35 12.78
CA VAL A 810 -58.46 38.20 11.76
C VAL A 810 -59.53 38.75 10.81
N PRO A 811 -59.76 40.08 10.76
CA PRO A 811 -60.65 40.69 9.76
C PRO A 811 -60.19 40.34 8.34
N GLU A 812 -61.14 40.03 7.47
CA GLU A 812 -60.90 39.79 6.03
C GLU A 812 -59.95 38.61 5.72
N CYS A 813 -59.92 37.58 6.56
CA CYS A 813 -59.16 36.34 6.32
C CYS A 813 -59.38 35.77 4.89
N ASP A 814 -58.31 35.67 4.09
CA ASP A 814 -58.40 35.37 2.66
C ASP A 814 -58.59 33.87 2.38
N LEU A 815 -59.84 33.42 2.36
CA LEU A 815 -60.16 32.02 2.10
C LEU A 815 -59.97 31.56 0.64
N ASP A 816 -59.49 32.42 -0.26
CA ASP A 816 -59.03 31.99 -1.60
C ASP A 816 -57.57 31.51 -1.60
N GLN A 817 -56.83 31.69 -0.50
CA GLN A 817 -55.50 31.10 -0.32
C GLN A 817 -55.53 29.57 -0.44
N THR A 818 -54.54 29.01 -1.12
CA THR A 818 -54.47 27.57 -1.44
C THR A 818 -53.61 26.80 -0.43
N ALA A 819 -53.96 25.55 -0.16
CA ALA A 819 -53.16 24.66 0.69
C ALA A 819 -51.79 24.39 0.06
N GLY A 820 -50.77 24.30 0.91
CA GLY A 820 -49.42 23.84 0.58
C GLY A 820 -49.22 22.33 0.77
N VAL A 821 -50.22 21.62 1.33
CA VAL A 821 -50.18 20.18 1.63
C VAL A 821 -50.27 19.35 0.34
N ALA A 822 -49.35 18.40 0.13
CA ALA A 822 -49.39 17.52 -1.05
C ALA A 822 -50.70 16.69 -1.12
N GLY A 823 -51.16 16.42 -2.34
CA GLY A 823 -52.50 15.86 -2.61
C GLY A 823 -53.62 16.92 -2.62
N TYR A 824 -53.45 18.02 -1.88
CA TYR A 824 -54.40 19.15 -1.84
C TYR A 824 -53.80 20.47 -2.32
N ALA A 825 -52.55 20.45 -2.80
CA ALA A 825 -51.89 21.62 -3.36
C ALA A 825 -52.77 22.29 -4.43
N ASN A 826 -52.95 23.61 -4.33
CA ASN A 826 -53.88 24.43 -5.12
C ASN A 826 -55.38 24.35 -4.74
N SER A 827 -55.79 23.52 -3.77
CA SER A 827 -57.15 23.57 -3.21
C SER A 827 -57.28 24.76 -2.27
N ARG A 828 -58.32 25.59 -2.41
CA ARG A 828 -58.50 26.80 -1.58
C ARG A 828 -59.01 26.46 -0.20
N ALA A 829 -58.73 27.33 0.78
CA ALA A 829 -59.19 27.19 2.16
C ALA A 829 -60.70 26.93 2.25
N ARG A 830 -61.51 27.73 1.53
CA ARG A 830 -62.98 27.55 1.45
C ARG A 830 -63.40 26.19 0.90
N ASP A 831 -62.71 25.69 -0.13
CA ASP A 831 -63.04 24.45 -0.81
C ASP A 831 -62.74 23.23 0.10
N LEU A 832 -61.72 23.36 0.97
CA LEU A 832 -61.32 22.34 1.95
C LEU A 832 -62.19 22.37 3.22
N LEU A 833 -62.50 23.56 3.74
CA LEU A 833 -63.45 23.73 4.85
C LEU A 833 -64.83 23.12 4.52
N ALA A 834 -65.32 23.38 3.30
CA ALA A 834 -66.58 22.82 2.81
C ALA A 834 -66.53 21.28 2.72
N ARG A 835 -65.43 20.70 2.23
CA ARG A 835 -65.24 19.23 2.17
C ARG A 835 -65.24 18.57 3.55
N ASN A 836 -64.70 19.25 4.56
CA ASN A 836 -64.65 18.75 5.94
C ASN A 836 -65.91 19.08 6.76
N GLY A 837 -66.91 19.75 6.18
CA GLY A 837 -68.09 20.22 6.91
C GLY A 837 -67.76 21.18 8.06
N THR A 838 -66.61 21.86 8.01
CA THR A 838 -66.15 22.73 9.10
C THR A 838 -66.72 24.13 8.91
N PRO A 839 -67.64 24.60 9.78
CA PRO A 839 -68.32 25.87 9.59
C PRO A 839 -67.34 27.04 9.74
N TRP A 840 -67.44 28.00 8.83
CA TRP A 840 -66.68 29.24 8.83
C TRP A 840 -67.64 30.42 8.63
N PRO A 841 -67.54 31.49 9.43
CA PRO A 841 -68.43 32.66 9.37
C PRO A 841 -68.15 33.57 8.15
#